data_AF-A0A6J4PZ96-F1
#
_entry.id   AF-A0A6J4PZ96-F1
#
_cell.length_a   1.000
_cell.length_b   1.000
_cell.length_c   1.000
_cell.angle_alpha   90.00
_cell.angle_beta   90.00
_cell.angle_gamma   90.00
#
_symmetry.space_group_name_H-M   'P 1'
#
loop_
_entity.id
_entity.type
_entity.pdbx_description
1 polymer ?
#
loop_
_entity_poly.entity_id
_entity_poly.type
_entity_poly.pdbx_seq_one_letter_code
_entity_poly.pdbx_strand_id
1 'polypeptide(L)'
;MAKFRRYGDPSWSGESTMVPARQASRRSARRHAVQSRRTTDLPVVEIAGVELHAITERQTVQHIIAELADGRGGTVVTPNLDHLYRCGKDLQFHALVSEADLAVPDGMPLIWASRLQGTPLPERVAGSNLITSLNEAAAARGRSIFLLGGSPGAAEGAACALQEKFPGIRIAGIHVPPMGFERSKKLWGEMEQALAAANPDIVWVALGAPKQELTIARLRPLLPAAWWLGVGNSFSFLAGQVERAPLWMQRTGLEWAHRLVQEPGKLWKRYIVAGIPFAARLLAGAAAAGVPNRIAAWRYGRPELQAVGAAAYDDGPAASNGDVAVAGDVAIAPAAGGPMAATPALHSPPAEPNAPSSALPMFRPTRKRYTVSTDVPWAEATRVATVAPPSRIGRVVTHSTEHILKRLRGLILLGGSVRPSPLSAAAGRSVLDLPLDASGSILNFWLAQGVEVAAMAGLEKLPVRVLVNHASREPTSASDHYFGTFRVERDLSEYRGTAGVLRDVAADYADDDFILVANACQILLDPLTAITTALARQGGDVNLVAHDDGTPSGVQLLACKTVRQVGAAGYHDMKEQALPGIAARFDVRVMRRRRPTGLPIRTLEDYLQALRLYHRRRAGKPIVTDPLAEDWAPAFSLIEPGATVAGAARVHDSVVLAGATVEAGSVLVRSLVCGEATVRGDRTVVDQYVTAAPRLPNPVPVAATW
;
A
#
# COMPACT_ATOMS: atom_id res chain seq x y z
N MET A 1 -5.09 71.77 52.62
CA MET A 1 -5.77 70.50 52.31
C MET A 1 -4.75 69.65 51.54
N ALA A 2 -4.19 68.54 52.06
CA ALA A 2 -4.79 67.26 52.47
C ALA A 2 -5.07 66.31 51.27
N LYS A 3 -4.61 65.04 51.23
CA LYS A 3 -3.60 64.32 52.05
C LYS A 3 -3.23 62.97 51.36
N PHE A 4 -1.93 62.61 51.30
CA PHE A 4 -1.24 61.27 51.28
C PHE A 4 -1.99 59.98 50.82
N ARG A 5 -1.36 58.96 50.19
CA ARG A 5 -0.02 58.30 50.35
C ARG A 5 0.53 57.87 48.95
N ARG A 6 1.83 57.70 48.63
CA ARG A 6 2.96 56.90 49.19
C ARG A 6 2.74 55.37 49.21
N TYR A 7 3.67 54.46 48.90
CA TYR A 7 5.05 54.35 48.34
C TYR A 7 5.15 52.87 47.83
N GLY A 8 6.07 52.37 47.00
CA GLY A 8 7.22 52.95 46.26
C GLY A 8 8.07 51.80 45.64
N ASP A 9 8.75 52.05 44.53
CA ASP A 9 9.85 51.23 43.99
C ASP A 9 11.16 51.56 44.76
N PRO A 10 12.17 50.67 44.85
CA PRO A 10 13.32 50.85 43.94
C PRO A 10 14.08 49.56 43.55
N SER A 11 14.33 49.36 42.25
CA SER A 11 15.65 49.60 41.59
C SER A 11 15.75 48.87 40.24
N TRP A 12 16.05 49.53 39.11
CA TRP A 12 17.35 50.10 38.66
C TRP A 12 18.50 49.08 38.59
N SER A 13 19.27 48.95 37.49
CA SER A 13 19.19 49.54 36.13
C SER A 13 20.25 48.92 35.21
N GLY A 14 20.03 48.89 33.89
CA GLY A 14 21.08 48.56 32.92
C GLY A 14 20.65 48.86 31.49
N GLU A 15 21.30 49.82 30.84
CA GLU A 15 20.85 50.36 29.55
C GLU A 15 21.30 49.56 28.32
N SER A 16 20.62 49.86 27.22
CA SER A 16 20.82 49.32 25.86
C SER A 16 22.28 49.30 25.40
N THR A 17 22.69 48.17 24.82
CA THR A 17 23.69 48.14 23.75
C THR A 17 23.15 47.29 22.58
N MET A 18 22.99 47.90 21.41
CA MET A 18 22.61 47.18 20.19
C MET A 18 23.79 46.35 19.67
N VAL A 19 23.55 45.05 19.47
CA VAL A 19 24.49 44.13 18.80
C VAL A 19 23.74 43.44 17.65
N PRO A 20 24.30 43.35 16.42
CA PRO A 20 23.53 42.88 15.26
C PRO A 20 23.13 41.39 15.32
N ALA A 21 22.04 41.05 14.63
CA ALA A 21 21.48 39.71 14.58
C ALA A 21 22.40 38.70 13.84
N ARG A 22 23.33 38.06 14.56
CA ARG A 22 24.18 36.99 13.97
C ARG A 22 24.64 35.85 14.90
N GLN A 23 23.98 35.60 16.05
CA GLN A 23 24.34 34.49 16.96
C GLN A 23 23.19 33.66 17.55
N ALA A 24 21.93 33.87 17.15
CA ALA A 24 20.78 33.16 17.75
C ALA A 24 20.58 31.69 17.29
N SER A 25 21.36 31.19 16.32
CA SER A 25 21.16 29.87 15.69
C SER A 25 21.80 28.67 16.41
N ARG A 26 22.46 28.86 17.57
CA ARG A 26 23.29 27.82 18.23
C ARG A 26 22.84 27.38 19.64
N ARG A 27 21.63 27.73 20.10
CA ARG A 27 21.14 27.36 21.46
C ARG A 27 19.81 26.59 21.55
N SER A 28 19.04 26.45 20.48
CA SER A 28 17.86 25.55 20.45
C SER A 28 18.23 24.08 20.26
N ALA A 29 19.36 23.78 19.60
CA ALA A 29 19.81 22.45 19.20
C ALA A 29 20.34 21.54 20.35
N ARG A 30 19.77 21.62 21.56
CA ARG A 30 20.23 20.86 22.75
C ARG A 30 19.14 20.30 23.67
N ARG A 31 17.87 20.25 23.24
CA ARG A 31 16.77 19.63 24.02
C ARG A 31 15.85 18.66 23.27
N HIS A 32 16.34 18.00 22.22
CA HIS A 32 15.86 16.67 21.81
C HIS A 32 17.09 15.84 21.37
N ALA A 33 17.54 14.94 22.24
CA ALA A 33 18.78 14.18 22.06
C ALA A 33 18.68 12.77 22.67
N VAL A 34 17.65 12.02 22.27
CA VAL A 34 17.55 10.57 22.49
C VAL A 34 17.07 9.93 21.18
N GLN A 35 18.02 9.40 20.41
CA GLN A 35 17.85 8.53 19.23
C GLN A 35 17.02 9.11 18.04
N SER A 36 17.36 8.85 16.78
CA SER A 36 18.42 8.00 16.22
C SER A 36 19.53 8.82 15.54
N ARG A 37 20.73 8.24 15.45
CA ARG A 37 21.61 8.53 14.31
C ARG A 37 21.07 7.72 13.13
N ARG A 38 20.91 8.35 11.96
CA ARG A 38 20.77 7.59 10.70
C ARG A 38 22.07 6.82 10.45
N THR A 39 21.99 5.70 9.76
CA THR A 39 23.12 4.95 9.17
C THR A 39 23.72 5.74 7.99
N THR A 40 24.28 6.91 8.28
CA THR A 40 25.02 7.70 7.30
C THR A 40 26.31 6.98 6.92
N ASP A 41 26.37 6.52 5.67
CA ASP A 41 27.53 6.53 4.75
C ASP A 41 27.45 5.41 3.68
N LEU A 42 26.47 4.50 3.77
CA LEU A 42 26.22 3.53 2.70
C LEU A 42 25.64 4.20 1.43
N PRO A 43 26.13 3.86 0.22
CA PRO A 43 25.63 4.44 -1.02
C PRO A 43 24.23 3.91 -1.36
N VAL A 44 23.37 4.76 -1.92
CA VAL A 44 22.00 4.41 -2.35
C VAL A 44 21.72 4.81 -3.80
N VAL A 45 20.79 4.09 -4.43
CA VAL A 45 20.26 4.35 -5.78
C VAL A 45 18.73 4.30 -5.72
N GLU A 46 18.07 5.38 -6.10
CA GLU A 46 16.61 5.39 -6.23
C GLU A 46 16.17 4.67 -7.51
N ILE A 47 15.22 3.74 -7.38
CA ILE A 47 14.55 3.08 -8.51
C ILE A 47 13.03 3.16 -8.29
N ALA A 48 12.37 3.97 -9.13
CA ALA A 48 10.92 4.15 -9.15
C ALA A 48 10.31 4.55 -7.79
N GLY A 49 10.91 5.52 -7.10
CA GLY A 49 10.45 6.01 -5.81
C GLY A 49 10.81 5.14 -4.60
N VAL A 50 11.74 4.19 -4.75
CA VAL A 50 12.28 3.38 -3.65
C VAL A 50 13.80 3.49 -3.65
N GLU A 51 14.37 3.87 -2.51
CA GLU A 51 15.82 3.91 -2.30
C GLU A 51 16.36 2.50 -2.06
N LEU A 52 17.38 2.10 -2.83
CA LEU A 52 18.02 0.79 -2.74
C LEU A 52 19.50 0.97 -2.38
N HIS A 53 19.96 0.24 -1.38
CA HIS A 53 21.35 0.26 -0.93
C HIS A 53 22.24 -0.39 -2.00
N ALA A 54 23.20 0.38 -2.51
CA ALA A 54 24.10 0.00 -3.60
C ALA A 54 25.30 -0.81 -3.08
N ILE A 55 25.01 -1.85 -2.30
CA ILE A 55 25.98 -2.71 -1.61
C ILE A 55 25.92 -4.14 -2.13
N THR A 56 27.03 -4.87 -1.98
CA THR A 56 27.12 -6.31 -2.27
C THR A 56 26.48 -7.17 -1.17
N GLU A 57 26.21 -8.43 -1.47
CA GLU A 57 25.78 -9.45 -0.49
C GLU A 57 26.82 -9.58 0.64
N ARG A 58 28.12 -9.55 0.28
CA ARG A 58 29.24 -9.54 1.24
C ARG A 58 29.17 -8.33 2.18
N GLN A 59 29.01 -7.11 1.64
CA GLN A 59 28.89 -5.89 2.44
C GLN A 59 27.62 -5.89 3.30
N THR A 60 26.52 -6.43 2.80
CA THR A 60 25.25 -6.60 3.54
C THR A 60 25.48 -7.45 4.79
N VAL A 61 26.12 -8.63 4.63
CA VAL A 61 26.45 -9.52 5.74
C VAL A 61 27.46 -8.88 6.70
N GLN A 62 28.50 -8.23 6.19
CA GLN A 62 29.51 -7.53 7.01
C GLN A 62 28.87 -6.43 7.87
N HIS A 63 27.97 -5.62 7.31
CA HIS A 63 27.26 -4.57 8.04
C HIS A 63 26.40 -5.14 9.16
N ILE A 64 25.51 -6.09 8.86
CA ILE A 64 24.62 -6.72 9.86
C ILE A 64 25.42 -7.32 11.01
N ILE A 65 26.53 -7.99 10.70
CA ILE A 65 27.40 -8.64 11.70
C ILE A 65 28.18 -7.63 12.55
N ALA A 66 28.57 -6.48 12.00
CA ALA A 66 29.20 -5.39 12.75
C ALA A 66 28.18 -4.67 13.65
N GLU A 67 26.98 -4.38 13.16
CA GLU A 67 25.90 -3.79 13.95
C GLU A 67 25.50 -4.71 15.12
N LEU A 68 25.40 -6.03 14.88
CA LEU A 68 25.22 -7.04 15.93
C LEU A 68 26.37 -7.10 16.95
N ALA A 69 27.62 -6.84 16.54
CA ALA A 69 28.76 -6.76 17.46
C ALA A 69 28.58 -5.61 18.46
N ASP A 70 28.06 -4.48 18.00
CA ASP A 70 27.77 -3.29 18.81
C ASP A 70 26.36 -3.33 19.48
N GLY A 71 25.62 -4.43 19.37
CA GLY A 71 24.27 -4.60 19.95
C GLY A 71 23.17 -3.79 19.25
N ARG A 72 23.39 -3.35 18.00
CA ARG A 72 22.42 -2.62 17.19
C ARG A 72 21.64 -3.58 16.29
N GLY A 73 20.33 -3.63 16.48
CA GLY A 73 19.39 -4.36 15.62
C GLY A 73 18.97 -3.54 14.40
N GLY A 74 18.22 -4.17 13.51
CA GLY A 74 17.82 -3.57 12.25
C GLY A 74 16.84 -4.41 11.44
N THR A 75 16.52 -3.97 10.23
CA THR A 75 15.59 -4.59 9.31
C THR A 75 16.20 -4.65 7.92
N VAL A 76 16.09 -5.80 7.26
CA VAL A 76 16.45 -5.96 5.84
C VAL A 76 15.20 -6.32 5.06
N VAL A 77 14.83 -5.42 4.14
CA VAL A 77 13.92 -5.74 3.05
C VAL A 77 14.77 -6.08 1.83
N THR A 78 14.28 -7.00 1.00
CA THR A 78 14.91 -7.34 -0.29
C THR A 78 13.99 -6.93 -1.45
N PRO A 79 13.89 -5.63 -1.83
CA PRO A 79 12.95 -5.22 -2.84
C PRO A 79 13.20 -5.90 -4.19
N ASN A 80 12.13 -6.42 -4.76
CA ASN A 80 12.10 -6.96 -6.11
C ASN A 80 10.99 -6.30 -6.94
N LEU A 81 10.80 -6.73 -8.19
CA LEU A 81 9.85 -6.12 -9.12
C LEU A 81 8.40 -6.06 -8.56
N ASP A 82 8.00 -7.06 -7.75
CA ASP A 82 6.69 -7.08 -7.09
C ASP A 82 6.62 -6.15 -5.88
N HIS A 83 7.74 -5.88 -5.20
CA HIS A 83 7.80 -4.87 -4.15
C HIS A 83 7.64 -3.48 -4.77
N LEU A 84 8.42 -3.13 -5.79
CA LEU A 84 8.30 -1.84 -6.48
C LEU A 84 6.87 -1.60 -7.03
N TYR A 85 6.23 -2.64 -7.58
CA TYR A 85 4.83 -2.58 -8.03
C TYR A 85 3.83 -2.34 -6.88
N ARG A 86 4.10 -2.84 -5.66
CA ARG A 86 3.29 -2.57 -4.46
C ARG A 86 3.56 -1.19 -3.90
N CYS A 87 4.81 -0.77 -3.78
CA CYS A 87 5.20 0.56 -3.31
C CYS A 87 4.55 1.67 -4.16
N GLY A 88 4.40 1.45 -5.48
CA GLY A 88 3.64 2.33 -6.38
C GLY A 88 2.10 2.23 -6.30
N LYS A 89 1.54 1.52 -5.32
CA LYS A 89 0.08 1.28 -5.15
C LYS A 89 -0.43 1.28 -3.71
N ASP A 90 0.45 1.07 -2.74
CA ASP A 90 0.16 0.89 -1.33
C ASP A 90 1.16 1.72 -0.53
N LEU A 91 0.69 2.85 0.03
CA LEU A 91 1.53 3.79 0.77
C LEU A 91 2.00 3.24 2.11
N GLN A 92 1.23 2.34 2.73
CA GLN A 92 1.67 1.66 3.96
C GLN A 92 2.82 0.70 3.63
N PHE A 93 2.72 -0.03 2.52
CA PHE A 93 3.83 -0.87 2.05
C PHE A 93 5.03 -0.06 1.57
N HIS A 94 4.82 1.10 0.93
CA HIS A 94 5.90 2.03 0.58
C HIS A 94 6.67 2.46 1.83
N ALA A 95 5.97 2.96 2.86
CA ALA A 95 6.58 3.35 4.13
C ALA A 95 7.36 2.19 4.78
N LEU A 96 6.78 0.99 4.87
CA LEU A 96 7.46 -0.20 5.43
C LEU A 96 8.75 -0.60 4.68
N VAL A 97 8.85 -0.29 3.38
CA VAL A 97 10.07 -0.53 2.58
C VAL A 97 11.07 0.63 2.72
N SER A 98 10.60 1.86 2.89
CA SER A 98 11.43 3.06 3.07
C SER A 98 11.94 3.29 4.50
N GLU A 99 11.28 2.73 5.50
CA GLU A 99 11.72 2.73 6.91
C GLU A 99 12.68 1.57 7.23
N ALA A 100 13.01 0.73 6.24
CA ALA A 100 13.92 -0.39 6.42
C ALA A 100 15.37 0.07 6.57
N ASP A 101 16.07 -0.45 7.59
CA ASP A 101 17.45 -0.05 7.90
C ASP A 101 18.44 -0.49 6.81
N LEU A 102 18.09 -1.53 6.02
CA LEU A 102 18.68 -1.88 4.73
C LEU A 102 17.60 -2.31 3.71
N ALA A 103 17.75 -1.88 2.46
CA ALA A 103 16.89 -2.25 1.34
C ALA A 103 17.73 -2.71 0.14
N VAL A 104 17.85 -4.03 -0.09
CA VAL A 104 18.83 -4.61 -1.03
C VAL A 104 18.19 -5.30 -2.26
N PRO A 105 18.77 -5.19 -3.47
CA PRO A 105 18.04 -5.45 -4.73
C PRO A 105 17.90 -6.94 -5.12
N ASP A 106 16.74 -7.55 -4.84
CA ASP A 106 16.39 -8.93 -5.22
C ASP A 106 15.75 -9.03 -6.62
N GLY A 107 16.39 -8.49 -7.66
CA GLY A 107 15.93 -8.79 -9.01
C GLY A 107 16.75 -8.22 -10.15
N MET A 108 17.02 -9.05 -11.16
CA MET A 108 17.67 -8.60 -12.39
C MET A 108 16.97 -7.41 -13.07
N PRO A 109 15.62 -7.25 -13.06
CA PRO A 109 14.97 -6.04 -13.56
C PRO A 109 15.40 -4.74 -12.87
N LEU A 110 15.75 -4.78 -11.58
CA LEU A 110 16.26 -3.62 -10.83
C LEU A 110 17.71 -3.32 -11.23
N ILE A 111 18.53 -4.37 -11.40
CA ILE A 111 19.91 -4.25 -11.89
C ILE A 111 19.94 -3.72 -13.34
N TRP A 112 18.97 -4.11 -14.18
CA TRP A 112 18.81 -3.56 -15.52
C TRP A 112 18.32 -2.11 -15.49
N ALA A 113 17.35 -1.76 -14.64
CA ALA A 113 16.89 -0.38 -14.49
C ALA A 113 18.02 0.56 -14.02
N SER A 114 18.75 0.20 -12.97
CA SER A 114 19.87 0.99 -12.45
C SER A 114 20.96 1.25 -13.50
N ARG A 115 21.32 0.22 -14.29
CA ARG A 115 22.25 0.34 -15.43
C ARG A 115 21.69 1.19 -16.58
N LEU A 116 20.38 1.14 -16.84
CA LEU A 116 19.75 1.97 -17.87
C LEU A 116 19.68 3.45 -17.47
N GLN A 117 19.47 3.73 -16.19
CA GLN A 117 19.45 5.07 -15.57
C GLN A 117 20.85 5.71 -15.51
N GLY A 118 21.91 4.89 -15.52
CA GLY A 118 23.30 5.34 -15.40
C GLY A 118 23.80 5.42 -13.96
N THR A 119 23.03 4.91 -13.01
CA THR A 119 23.36 4.82 -11.57
C THR A 119 23.37 3.33 -11.19
N PRO A 120 24.37 2.54 -11.61
CA PRO A 120 24.33 1.08 -11.54
C PRO A 120 24.43 0.55 -10.11
N LEU A 121 23.49 -0.30 -9.71
CA LEU A 121 23.64 -1.18 -8.56
C LEU A 121 24.76 -2.20 -8.83
N PRO A 122 25.59 -2.58 -7.83
CA PRO A 122 26.74 -3.47 -8.04
C PRO A 122 26.30 -4.87 -8.49
N GLU A 123 25.40 -5.50 -7.73
CA GLU A 123 24.91 -6.85 -7.99
C GLU A 123 23.47 -7.07 -7.49
N ARG A 124 22.90 -8.26 -7.77
CA ARG A 124 21.62 -8.71 -7.22
C ARG A 124 21.84 -9.40 -5.88
N VAL A 125 21.39 -8.77 -4.79
CA VAL A 125 21.41 -9.36 -3.44
C VAL A 125 20.07 -10.04 -3.18
N ALA A 126 20.03 -11.37 -3.29
CA ALA A 126 18.80 -12.15 -3.13
C ALA A 126 18.62 -12.63 -1.68
N GLY A 127 17.40 -12.53 -1.13
CA GLY A 127 17.09 -13.07 0.21
C GLY A 127 17.36 -14.58 0.34
N SER A 128 17.19 -15.32 -0.77
CA SER A 128 17.52 -16.75 -0.86
C SER A 128 19.03 -17.06 -0.97
N ASN A 129 19.89 -16.05 -1.10
CA ASN A 129 21.32 -16.18 -0.92
C ASN A 129 21.75 -15.73 0.49
N LEU A 130 21.24 -14.58 0.96
CA LEU A 130 21.51 -14.04 2.30
C LEU A 130 21.22 -15.07 3.40
N ILE A 131 20.17 -15.89 3.25
CA ILE A 131 19.85 -16.99 4.17
C ILE A 131 20.92 -18.11 4.24
N THR A 132 21.89 -18.12 3.32
CA THR A 132 23.11 -18.90 3.42
C THR A 132 24.24 -18.07 4.04
N SER A 133 24.62 -16.96 3.40
CA SER A 133 25.83 -16.20 3.72
C SER A 133 25.77 -15.46 5.08
N LEU A 134 24.60 -14.97 5.50
CA LEU A 134 24.43 -14.39 6.83
C LEU A 134 24.41 -15.46 7.92
N ASN A 135 23.79 -16.61 7.67
CA ASN A 135 23.73 -17.72 8.63
C ASN A 135 25.10 -18.39 8.84
N GLU A 136 25.92 -18.47 7.79
CA GLU A 136 27.34 -18.85 7.87
C GLU A 136 28.14 -17.88 8.76
N ALA A 137 28.03 -16.57 8.50
CA ALA A 137 28.73 -15.54 9.26
C ALA A 137 28.24 -15.41 10.72
N ALA A 138 26.98 -15.78 10.97
CA ALA A 138 26.36 -15.86 12.30
C ALA A 138 26.85 -17.09 13.09
N ALA A 139 26.88 -18.28 12.47
CA ALA A 139 27.41 -19.50 13.07
C ALA A 139 28.87 -19.32 13.50
N ALA A 140 29.70 -18.76 12.62
CA ALA A 140 31.11 -18.42 12.89
C ALA A 140 31.31 -17.38 14.01
N ARG A 141 30.24 -16.78 14.54
CA ARG A 141 30.27 -15.78 15.63
C ARG A 141 29.32 -16.12 16.78
N GLY A 142 28.82 -17.36 16.85
CA GLY A 142 27.94 -17.84 17.91
C GLY A 142 26.58 -17.12 17.99
N ARG A 143 26.17 -16.44 16.91
CA ARG A 143 24.92 -15.65 16.87
C ARG A 143 23.71 -16.56 16.69
N SER A 144 22.62 -16.16 17.33
CA SER A 144 21.42 -16.95 17.53
C SER A 144 20.30 -16.54 16.57
N ILE A 145 19.62 -17.55 16.01
CA ILE A 145 18.73 -17.40 14.85
C ILE A 145 17.34 -17.96 15.17
N PHE A 146 16.30 -17.23 14.78
CA PHE A 146 14.90 -17.63 14.89
C PHE A 146 14.24 -17.71 13.52
N LEU A 147 13.44 -18.76 13.30
CA LEU A 147 12.73 -19.00 12.04
C LEU A 147 11.22 -18.79 12.22
N LEU A 148 10.67 -17.72 11.62
CA LEU A 148 9.27 -17.32 11.76
C LEU A 148 8.51 -17.51 10.42
N GLY A 149 7.47 -18.34 10.42
CA GLY A 149 6.65 -18.61 9.23
C GLY A 149 7.20 -19.71 8.31
N GLY A 150 6.79 -19.69 7.04
CA GLY A 150 6.98 -20.77 6.08
C GLY A 150 5.74 -21.64 5.90
N SER A 151 5.85 -22.62 4.99
CA SER A 151 4.87 -23.72 4.87
C SER A 151 5.05 -24.73 6.02
N PRO A 152 4.07 -25.61 6.32
CA PRO A 152 4.25 -26.67 7.30
C PRO A 152 5.50 -27.52 7.01
N GLY A 153 6.35 -27.72 8.03
CA GLY A 153 7.61 -28.46 7.91
C GLY A 153 8.75 -27.69 7.22
N ALA A 154 8.50 -26.51 6.66
CA ALA A 154 9.52 -25.77 5.91
C ALA A 154 10.54 -25.08 6.82
N ALA A 155 10.11 -24.54 7.96
CA ALA A 155 11.02 -23.90 8.91
C ALA A 155 11.87 -24.94 9.66
N GLU A 156 11.26 -26.06 10.01
CA GLU A 156 11.88 -27.22 10.65
C GLU A 156 12.91 -27.86 9.72
N GLY A 157 12.56 -28.11 8.45
CA GLY A 157 13.50 -28.57 7.44
C GLY A 157 14.61 -27.56 7.13
N ALA A 158 14.32 -26.26 7.15
CA ALA A 158 15.33 -25.22 6.98
C ALA A 158 16.31 -25.16 8.17
N ALA A 159 15.83 -25.36 9.41
CA ALA A 159 16.70 -25.49 10.58
C ALA A 159 17.65 -26.69 10.45
N CYS A 160 17.11 -27.86 10.11
CA CYS A 160 17.89 -29.09 9.89
C CYS A 160 18.98 -28.88 8.83
N ALA A 161 18.61 -28.40 7.64
CA ALA A 161 19.55 -28.15 6.55
C ALA A 161 20.61 -27.06 6.89
N LEU A 162 20.27 -26.08 7.73
CA LEU A 162 21.23 -25.09 8.23
C LEU A 162 22.18 -25.70 9.27
N GLN A 163 21.71 -26.57 10.15
CA GLN A 163 22.52 -27.25 11.18
C GLN A 163 23.47 -28.28 10.58
N GLU A 164 23.04 -29.03 9.57
CA GLU A 164 23.89 -29.92 8.77
C GLU A 164 24.99 -29.15 8.02
N LYS A 165 24.63 -28.01 7.43
CA LYS A 165 25.55 -27.20 6.61
C LYS A 165 26.53 -26.35 7.44
N PHE A 166 26.11 -25.89 8.62
CA PHE A 166 26.88 -24.99 9.47
C PHE A 166 27.00 -25.52 10.91
N PRO A 167 27.94 -26.46 11.17
CA PRO A 167 28.20 -26.96 12.51
C PRO A 167 28.43 -25.82 13.51
N GLY A 168 27.67 -25.82 14.61
CA GLY A 168 27.70 -24.78 15.64
C GLY A 168 26.69 -23.64 15.46
N ILE A 169 25.87 -23.62 14.41
CA ILE A 169 24.79 -22.65 14.26
C ILE A 169 23.74 -22.79 15.38
N ARG A 170 23.34 -21.66 15.98
CA ARG A 170 22.43 -21.63 17.13
C ARG A 170 21.01 -21.27 16.70
N ILE A 171 20.19 -22.28 16.41
CA ILE A 171 18.75 -22.08 16.23
C ILE A 171 18.11 -21.88 17.62
N ALA A 172 17.69 -20.66 17.92
CA ALA A 172 17.10 -20.27 19.22
C ALA A 172 15.59 -20.55 19.29
N GLY A 173 14.92 -20.67 18.14
CA GLY A 173 13.50 -21.01 18.09
C GLY A 173 12.94 -21.08 16.68
N ILE A 174 11.80 -21.75 16.57
CA ILE A 174 10.99 -21.87 15.35
C ILE A 174 9.55 -21.59 15.74
N HIS A 175 8.82 -20.81 14.94
CA HIS A 175 7.39 -20.62 15.10
C HIS A 175 6.70 -20.46 13.74
N VAL A 176 5.73 -21.32 13.45
CA VAL A 176 4.96 -21.29 12.19
C VAL A 176 3.51 -20.93 12.52
N PRO A 177 3.10 -19.65 12.41
CA PRO A 177 1.76 -19.24 12.81
C PRO A 177 0.73 -19.67 11.76
N PRO A 178 -0.47 -20.12 12.15
CA PRO A 178 -1.44 -20.69 11.22
C PRO A 178 -2.04 -19.63 10.28
N MET A 179 -2.55 -20.06 9.12
CA MET A 179 -3.07 -19.14 8.12
C MET A 179 -4.25 -18.30 8.65
N GLY A 180 -4.11 -16.98 8.65
CA GLY A 180 -5.10 -16.05 9.23
C GLY A 180 -4.79 -15.60 10.66
N PHE A 181 -3.63 -15.95 11.22
CA PHE A 181 -3.18 -15.53 12.55
C PHE A 181 -3.31 -14.03 12.80
N GLU A 182 -3.20 -13.20 11.75
CA GLU A 182 -3.22 -11.74 11.83
C GLU A 182 -4.46 -11.21 12.56
N ARG A 183 -5.57 -11.98 12.51
CA ARG A 183 -6.87 -11.66 13.10
C ARG A 183 -7.02 -12.07 14.58
N SER A 184 -6.08 -12.83 15.15
CA SER A 184 -6.18 -13.41 16.48
C SER A 184 -5.19 -12.79 17.45
N LYS A 185 -5.67 -12.05 18.46
CA LYS A 185 -4.83 -11.52 19.54
C LYS A 185 -4.06 -12.63 20.29
N LYS A 186 -4.64 -13.83 20.40
CA LYS A 186 -4.01 -15.00 21.04
C LYS A 186 -2.77 -15.47 20.27
N LEU A 187 -2.90 -15.64 18.95
CA LEU A 187 -1.79 -16.11 18.10
C LEU A 187 -0.67 -15.06 17.98
N TRP A 188 -1.00 -13.76 18.04
CA TRP A 188 0.01 -12.72 18.21
C TRP A 188 0.75 -12.82 19.54
N GLY A 189 0.04 -12.99 20.66
CA GLY A 189 0.65 -13.18 21.97
C GLY A 189 1.55 -14.42 22.06
N GLU A 190 1.19 -15.51 21.38
CA GLU A 190 2.01 -16.73 21.28
C GLU A 190 3.32 -16.50 20.51
N MET A 191 3.29 -15.75 19.40
CA MET A 191 4.51 -15.33 18.69
C MET A 191 5.37 -14.40 19.55
N GLU A 192 4.75 -13.39 20.16
CA GLU A 192 5.41 -12.41 21.03
C GLU A 192 6.10 -13.11 22.21
N GLN A 193 5.45 -14.09 22.85
CA GLN A 193 6.05 -14.92 23.89
C GLN A 193 7.20 -15.80 23.39
N ALA A 194 7.03 -16.49 22.25
CA ALA A 194 8.07 -17.35 21.69
C ALA A 194 9.35 -16.59 21.31
N LEU A 195 9.19 -15.38 20.75
CA LEU A 195 10.31 -14.49 20.40
C LEU A 195 10.99 -13.91 21.64
N ALA A 196 10.22 -13.45 22.63
CA ALA A 196 10.78 -12.94 23.89
C ALA A 196 11.53 -14.01 24.69
N ALA A 197 11.04 -15.25 24.71
CA ALA A 197 11.69 -16.37 25.39
C ALA A 197 12.97 -16.83 24.68
N ALA A 198 13.03 -16.75 23.35
CA ALA A 198 14.21 -17.13 22.58
C ALA A 198 15.29 -16.04 22.53
N ASN A 199 14.90 -14.75 22.62
CA ASN A 199 15.75 -13.56 22.52
C ASN A 199 16.89 -13.66 21.45
N PRO A 200 16.55 -13.92 20.17
CA PRO A 200 17.51 -14.16 19.09
C PRO A 200 18.26 -12.90 18.64
N ASP A 201 19.46 -13.08 18.09
CA ASP A 201 20.20 -12.04 17.35
C ASP A 201 19.58 -11.77 15.98
N ILE A 202 19.06 -12.80 15.29
CA ILE A 202 18.57 -12.74 13.91
C ILE A 202 17.21 -13.42 13.80
N VAL A 203 16.23 -12.78 13.16
CA VAL A 203 14.89 -13.31 12.89
C VAL A 203 14.62 -13.35 11.38
N TRP A 204 14.52 -14.56 10.82
CA TRP A 204 14.10 -14.76 9.43
C TRP A 204 12.59 -14.90 9.35
N VAL A 205 11.94 -14.13 8.47
CA VAL A 205 10.48 -14.10 8.33
C VAL A 205 10.05 -14.59 6.94
N ALA A 206 9.49 -15.81 6.90
CA ALA A 206 9.09 -16.52 5.68
C ALA A 206 7.57 -16.45 5.42
N LEU A 207 6.98 -15.26 5.61
CA LEU A 207 5.53 -15.05 5.49
C LEU A 207 5.08 -14.47 4.13
N GLY A 208 6.02 -13.99 3.31
CA GLY A 208 5.79 -13.41 1.99
C GLY A 208 5.26 -11.97 2.04
N ALA A 209 5.65 -11.15 1.06
CA ALA A 209 5.24 -9.75 0.99
C ALA A 209 3.74 -9.61 0.62
N PRO A 210 2.97 -8.71 1.29
CA PRO A 210 3.40 -7.71 2.26
C PRO A 210 3.33 -8.17 3.73
N LYS A 211 2.98 -9.45 3.98
CA LYS A 211 2.70 -9.97 5.32
C LYS A 211 3.95 -10.02 6.19
N GLN A 212 5.09 -10.38 5.61
CA GLN A 212 6.36 -10.43 6.33
C GLN A 212 6.80 -9.03 6.82
N GLU A 213 6.68 -7.99 5.99
CA GLU A 213 7.02 -6.61 6.36
C GLU A 213 6.10 -6.07 7.46
N LEU A 214 4.78 -6.28 7.32
CA LEU A 214 3.78 -5.95 8.35
C LEU A 214 4.03 -6.69 9.68
N THR A 215 4.53 -7.92 9.62
CA THR A 215 4.83 -8.73 10.81
C THR A 215 6.14 -8.27 11.47
N ILE A 216 7.16 -7.97 10.67
CA ILE A 216 8.44 -7.40 11.14
C ILE A 216 8.20 -6.07 11.85
N ALA A 217 7.47 -5.12 11.22
CA ALA A 217 7.24 -3.80 11.82
C ALA A 217 6.48 -3.87 13.15
N ARG A 218 5.58 -4.85 13.34
CA ARG A 218 4.90 -5.07 14.62
C ARG A 218 5.80 -5.70 15.69
N LEU A 219 6.68 -6.63 15.32
CA LEU A 219 7.45 -7.43 16.28
C LEU A 219 8.87 -6.87 16.56
N ARG A 220 9.44 -6.07 15.64
CA ARG A 220 10.70 -5.30 15.80
C ARG A 220 10.82 -4.59 17.16
N PRO A 221 9.79 -3.88 17.67
CA PRO A 221 9.88 -3.19 18.97
C PRO A 221 10.09 -4.10 20.18
N LEU A 222 9.81 -5.41 20.07
CA LEU A 222 10.02 -6.39 21.13
C LEU A 222 11.50 -6.82 21.22
N LEU A 223 12.20 -6.88 20.09
CA LEU A 223 13.62 -7.24 19.99
C LEU A 223 14.38 -6.18 19.16
N PRO A 224 14.58 -4.95 19.71
CA PRO A 224 15.21 -3.84 18.98
C PRO A 224 16.72 -4.02 18.76
N ALA A 225 17.34 -4.99 19.41
CA ALA A 225 18.74 -5.40 19.19
C ALA A 225 18.89 -6.51 18.13
N ALA A 226 17.79 -7.11 17.67
CA ALA A 226 17.81 -8.19 16.68
C ALA A 226 17.72 -7.66 15.24
N TRP A 227 18.25 -8.44 14.29
CA TRP A 227 18.11 -8.17 12.85
C TRP A 227 16.99 -8.99 12.22
N TRP A 228 16.04 -8.31 11.57
CA TRP A 228 14.82 -8.90 11.02
C TRP A 228 14.85 -8.91 9.50
N LEU A 229 14.71 -10.08 8.87
CA LEU A 229 14.87 -10.24 7.41
C LEU A 229 13.66 -10.94 6.77
N GLY A 230 12.99 -10.28 5.84
CA GLY A 230 11.86 -10.83 5.08
C GLY A 230 12.34 -11.67 3.88
N VAL A 231 12.09 -12.98 3.88
CA VAL A 231 12.68 -13.91 2.90
C VAL A 231 11.68 -14.77 2.11
N GLY A 232 10.38 -14.55 2.27
CA GLY A 232 9.33 -15.20 1.49
C GLY A 232 9.42 -16.74 1.54
N ASN A 233 9.47 -17.39 0.38
CA ASN A 233 9.50 -18.86 0.29
C ASN A 233 10.89 -19.49 0.54
N SER A 234 11.85 -18.79 1.14
CA SER A 234 13.24 -19.25 1.21
C SER A 234 13.44 -20.49 2.09
N PHE A 235 12.63 -20.67 3.13
CA PHE A 235 12.66 -21.90 3.95
C PHE A 235 12.35 -23.15 3.12
N SER A 236 11.35 -23.07 2.24
CA SER A 236 10.94 -24.17 1.35
C SER A 236 12.03 -24.58 0.33
N PHE A 237 12.95 -23.66 -0.02
CA PHE A 237 14.13 -23.98 -0.84
C PHE A 237 15.26 -24.64 -0.02
N LEU A 238 15.42 -24.29 1.27
CA LEU A 238 16.40 -24.92 2.16
C LEU A 238 15.94 -26.32 2.60
N ALA A 239 14.66 -26.48 2.91
CA ALA A 239 14.03 -27.75 3.29
C ALA A 239 13.83 -28.74 2.11
N GLY A 240 14.40 -28.47 0.93
CA GLY A 240 14.27 -29.31 -0.26
C GLY A 240 12.86 -29.42 -0.86
N GLN A 241 11.85 -28.73 -0.31
CA GLN A 241 10.45 -28.83 -0.72
C GLN A 241 10.17 -28.23 -2.11
N VAL A 242 11.05 -27.35 -2.61
CA VAL A 242 10.96 -26.73 -3.94
C VAL A 242 12.35 -26.62 -4.55
N GLU A 243 12.50 -26.99 -5.83
CA GLU A 243 13.77 -26.83 -6.55
C GLU A 243 14.03 -25.36 -6.92
N ARG A 244 15.26 -24.87 -6.65
CA ARG A 244 15.71 -23.56 -7.16
C ARG A 244 16.00 -23.62 -8.66
N ALA A 245 15.74 -22.52 -9.36
CA ALA A 245 16.13 -22.39 -10.75
C ALA A 245 17.66 -22.54 -10.94
N PRO A 246 18.14 -23.17 -12.03
CA PRO A 246 19.57 -23.26 -12.35
C PRO A 246 20.30 -21.91 -12.30
N LEU A 247 21.59 -21.91 -11.92
CA LEU A 247 22.38 -20.69 -11.74
C LEU A 247 22.40 -19.78 -12.97
N TRP A 248 22.35 -20.34 -14.18
CA TRP A 248 22.27 -19.56 -15.42
C TRP A 248 20.94 -18.79 -15.53
N MET A 249 19.80 -19.40 -15.14
CA MET A 249 18.49 -18.74 -15.10
C MET A 249 18.42 -17.65 -14.02
N GLN A 250 19.07 -17.87 -12.87
CA GLN A 250 19.17 -16.84 -11.83
C GLN A 250 19.97 -15.63 -12.34
N ARG A 251 21.10 -15.86 -13.02
CA ARG A 251 21.96 -14.79 -13.59
C ARG A 251 21.33 -14.05 -14.77
N THR A 252 20.55 -14.72 -15.62
CA THR A 252 19.83 -14.08 -16.74
C THR A 252 18.49 -13.46 -16.35
N GLY A 253 18.04 -13.64 -15.10
CA GLY A 253 16.76 -13.10 -14.63
C GLY A 253 15.54 -13.92 -15.07
N LEU A 254 15.72 -15.18 -15.49
CA LEU A 254 14.65 -16.12 -15.85
C LEU A 254 14.11 -16.93 -14.66
N GLU A 255 14.59 -16.70 -13.45
CA GLU A 255 14.12 -17.37 -12.22
C GLU A 255 12.59 -17.28 -12.03
N TRP A 256 11.95 -16.17 -12.43
CA TRP A 256 10.49 -16.02 -12.37
C TRP A 256 9.76 -16.98 -13.34
N ALA A 257 10.36 -17.31 -14.49
CA ALA A 257 9.77 -18.22 -15.47
C ALA A 257 9.83 -19.67 -14.95
N HIS A 258 10.94 -20.05 -14.30
CA HIS A 258 11.05 -21.33 -13.59
C HIS A 258 9.98 -21.49 -12.52
N ARG A 259 9.82 -20.47 -11.64
CA ARG A 259 8.77 -20.47 -10.61
C ARG A 259 7.36 -20.45 -11.21
N LEU A 260 7.15 -19.81 -12.38
CA LEU A 260 5.86 -19.81 -13.06
C LEU A 260 5.51 -21.19 -13.64
N VAL A 261 6.49 -22.00 -14.04
CA VAL A 261 6.26 -23.41 -14.44
C VAL A 261 5.94 -24.28 -13.23
N GLN A 262 6.56 -24.02 -12.07
CA GLN A 262 6.30 -24.75 -10.82
C GLN A 262 4.95 -24.38 -10.17
N GLU A 263 4.55 -23.10 -10.16
CA GLU A 263 3.29 -22.62 -9.53
C GLU A 263 2.42 -21.78 -10.48
N PRO A 264 2.02 -22.27 -11.67
CA PRO A 264 1.36 -21.47 -12.69
C PRO A 264 0.08 -20.81 -12.19
N GLY A 265 -0.80 -21.57 -11.52
CA GLY A 265 -2.08 -21.07 -11.00
C GLY A 265 -1.97 -19.94 -9.96
N LYS A 266 -0.88 -19.89 -9.17
CA LYS A 266 -0.63 -18.84 -8.18
C LYS A 266 0.07 -17.63 -8.79
N LEU A 267 1.05 -17.85 -9.67
CA LEU A 267 2.01 -16.81 -10.06
C LEU A 267 1.72 -16.14 -11.41
N TRP A 268 0.81 -16.65 -12.24
CA TRP A 268 0.51 -16.06 -13.56
C TRP A 268 0.01 -14.61 -13.49
N LYS A 269 -0.93 -14.30 -12.58
CA LYS A 269 -1.42 -12.92 -12.36
C LYS A 269 -0.29 -11.99 -11.92
N ARG A 270 0.62 -12.49 -11.08
CA ARG A 270 1.76 -11.75 -10.52
C ARG A 270 2.79 -11.42 -11.60
N TYR A 271 3.26 -12.40 -12.35
CA TYR A 271 4.33 -12.21 -13.32
C TYR A 271 3.85 -11.72 -14.69
N ILE A 272 2.81 -12.32 -15.28
CA ILE A 272 2.37 -11.95 -16.63
C ILE A 272 1.52 -10.68 -16.61
N VAL A 273 0.50 -10.61 -15.76
CA VAL A 273 -0.50 -9.53 -15.81
C VAL A 273 -0.02 -8.24 -15.14
N ALA A 274 0.67 -8.34 -14.00
CA ALA A 274 1.27 -7.18 -13.32
C ALA A 274 2.75 -6.99 -13.69
N GLY A 275 3.57 -8.04 -13.55
CA GLY A 275 5.03 -7.98 -13.67
C GLY A 275 5.53 -7.49 -15.03
N ILE A 276 5.17 -8.14 -16.14
CA ILE A 276 5.68 -7.78 -17.48
C ILE A 276 5.33 -6.32 -17.87
N PRO A 277 4.07 -5.84 -17.75
CA PRO A 277 3.73 -4.44 -18.05
C PRO A 277 4.43 -3.44 -17.13
N PHE A 278 4.69 -3.79 -15.86
CA PHE A 278 5.41 -2.94 -14.94
C PHE A 278 6.91 -2.90 -15.25
N ALA A 279 7.56 -4.05 -15.52
CA ALA A 279 8.95 -4.12 -15.95
C ALA A 279 9.21 -3.34 -17.25
N ALA A 280 8.32 -3.46 -18.24
CA ALA A 280 8.43 -2.70 -19.48
C ALA A 280 8.41 -1.17 -19.24
N ARG A 281 7.53 -0.69 -18.35
CA ARG A 281 7.47 0.73 -17.95
C ARG A 281 8.68 1.16 -17.13
N LEU A 282 9.13 0.32 -16.20
CA LEU A 282 10.31 0.56 -15.37
C LEU A 282 11.57 0.73 -16.22
N LEU A 283 11.83 -0.21 -17.14
CA LEU A 283 12.99 -0.18 -18.01
C LEU A 283 12.91 0.97 -19.03
N ALA A 284 11.73 1.29 -19.57
CA ALA A 284 11.54 2.45 -20.45
C ALA A 284 11.75 3.79 -19.71
N GLY A 285 11.23 3.91 -18.47
CA GLY A 285 11.43 5.06 -17.60
C GLY A 285 12.89 5.26 -17.23
N ALA A 286 13.57 4.20 -16.78
CA ALA A 286 15.00 4.22 -16.48
C ALA A 286 15.86 4.54 -17.71
N ALA A 287 15.53 3.99 -18.88
CA ALA A 287 16.22 4.32 -20.13
C ALA A 287 16.07 5.80 -20.51
N ALA A 288 14.88 6.39 -20.31
CA ALA A 288 14.62 7.81 -20.52
C ALA A 288 15.37 8.69 -19.48
N ALA A 289 15.35 8.31 -18.20
CA ALA A 289 16.07 8.99 -17.12
C ALA A 289 17.60 8.96 -17.34
N GLY A 290 18.13 7.92 -17.97
CA GLY A 290 19.54 7.83 -18.35
C GLY A 290 19.94 8.58 -19.63
N VAL A 291 19.01 9.21 -20.36
CA VAL A 291 19.35 9.96 -21.59
C VAL A 291 20.29 11.15 -21.32
N PRO A 292 20.09 12.01 -20.30
CA PRO A 292 21.02 13.09 -19.98
C PRO A 292 22.43 12.58 -19.67
N ASN A 293 22.55 11.51 -18.88
CA ASN A 293 23.83 10.88 -18.52
C ASN A 293 24.59 10.37 -19.75
N ARG A 294 23.88 9.74 -20.70
CA ARG A 294 24.44 9.29 -21.98
C ARG A 294 24.85 10.44 -22.89
N ILE A 295 24.06 11.53 -22.94
CA ILE A 295 24.39 12.72 -23.72
C ILE A 295 25.62 13.45 -23.13
N ALA A 296 25.75 13.51 -21.81
CA ALA A 296 26.93 14.05 -21.14
C ALA A 296 28.18 13.22 -21.46
N ALA A 297 28.10 11.89 -21.29
CA ALA A 297 29.18 10.96 -21.62
C ALA A 297 29.55 10.85 -23.11
N TRP A 298 28.71 11.40 -24.00
CA TRP A 298 28.99 11.56 -25.43
C TRP A 298 29.59 12.94 -25.76
N ARG A 299 29.20 14.00 -25.04
CA ARG A 299 29.64 15.38 -25.31
C ARG A 299 30.98 15.76 -24.69
N TYR A 300 31.33 15.18 -23.54
CA TYR A 300 32.50 15.59 -22.76
C TYR A 300 33.56 14.47 -22.67
N GLY A 301 33.49 13.49 -23.59
CA GLY A 301 34.01 12.15 -23.37
C GLY A 301 33.22 11.41 -22.30
N ARG A 302 33.57 10.15 -22.01
CA ARG A 302 33.13 9.54 -20.75
C ARG A 302 33.83 10.32 -19.62
N PRO A 303 33.11 10.87 -18.63
CA PRO A 303 33.70 10.96 -17.30
C PRO A 303 34.14 9.55 -16.93
N GLU A 304 35.26 9.41 -16.24
CA GLU A 304 35.44 8.20 -15.44
C GLU A 304 34.23 8.09 -14.52
N LEU A 305 33.51 6.98 -14.60
CA LEU A 305 32.55 6.61 -13.57
C LEU A 305 33.38 6.28 -12.33
N GLN A 306 33.74 7.31 -11.58
CA GLN A 306 34.23 7.16 -10.22
C GLN A 306 33.22 6.28 -9.50
N ALA A 307 33.65 5.06 -9.15
CA ALA A 307 32.83 4.12 -8.43
C ALA A 307 32.44 4.78 -7.10
N VAL A 308 31.15 5.07 -6.94
CA VAL A 308 30.66 5.83 -5.79
C VAL A 308 30.95 5.04 -4.52
N GLY A 309 31.90 5.51 -3.73
CA GLY A 309 32.15 4.97 -2.40
C GLY A 309 32.81 3.60 -2.35
N ALA A 310 33.84 3.33 -3.16
CA ALA A 310 34.91 2.42 -2.71
C ALA A 310 35.77 3.10 -1.62
N ALA A 311 35.12 3.55 -0.54
CA ALA A 311 35.70 4.36 0.51
C ALA A 311 36.21 3.46 1.65
N ALA A 312 37.48 3.07 1.54
CA ALA A 312 38.33 2.57 2.61
C ALA A 312 37.65 1.72 3.71
N TYR A 313 37.34 0.46 3.38
CA TYR A 313 37.74 -0.62 4.29
C TYR A 313 39.12 -1.08 3.81
N ASP A 314 40.08 -1.18 4.73
CA ASP A 314 41.49 -1.26 4.39
C ASP A 314 41.86 -2.65 3.82
N ASP A 315 42.31 -2.71 2.56
CA ASP A 315 42.80 -3.93 1.89
C ASP A 315 44.24 -4.24 2.35
N GLY A 316 44.39 -4.47 3.66
CA GLY A 316 45.65 -4.91 4.26
C GLY A 316 46.04 -6.31 3.75
N PRO A 317 47.23 -6.50 3.15
CA PRO A 317 47.64 -7.80 2.65
C PRO A 317 47.88 -8.79 3.80
N ALA A 318 47.60 -10.07 3.56
CA ALA A 318 47.90 -11.12 4.52
C ALA A 318 49.42 -11.24 4.74
N ALA A 319 49.91 -10.75 5.87
CA ALA A 319 51.32 -10.80 6.24
C ALA A 319 51.74 -12.24 6.58
N SER A 320 52.44 -12.89 5.65
CA SER A 320 53.09 -14.18 5.89
C SER A 320 54.52 -14.00 6.39
N ASN A 321 54.85 -14.74 7.44
CA ASN A 321 56.18 -15.00 8.01
C ASN A 321 56.92 -13.80 8.64
N GLY A 322 57.19 -13.93 9.94
CA GLY A 322 58.11 -13.10 10.73
C GLY A 322 58.38 -13.82 12.06
N ASP A 323 59.62 -14.24 12.29
CA ASP A 323 59.99 -15.31 13.23
C ASP A 323 59.60 -15.09 14.70
N VAL A 324 59.07 -16.14 15.34
CA VAL A 324 59.18 -16.37 16.79
C VAL A 324 59.59 -17.84 17.01
N ALA A 325 60.49 -18.07 17.98
CA ALA A 325 61.29 -19.29 18.06
C ALA A 325 60.56 -20.56 18.56
N VAL A 326 61.17 -21.70 18.23
CA VAL A 326 60.77 -23.05 18.65
C VAL A 326 60.97 -23.27 20.16
N ALA A 327 59.97 -23.88 20.81
CA ALA A 327 60.15 -24.70 22.00
C ALA A 327 59.01 -25.73 22.13
N GLY A 328 59.35 -27.02 22.28
CA GLY A 328 58.39 -28.09 22.60
C GLY A 328 58.13 -29.10 21.47
N ASP A 329 58.89 -30.19 21.47
CA ASP A 329 58.62 -31.38 20.64
C ASP A 329 57.34 -32.12 21.09
N VAL A 330 56.57 -32.62 20.13
CA VAL A 330 56.24 -34.06 20.01
C VAL A 330 56.02 -34.37 18.53
N ALA A 331 56.73 -35.38 18.00
CA ALA A 331 56.49 -35.92 16.66
C ALA A 331 55.73 -37.26 16.72
N ILE A 332 54.87 -37.51 15.72
CA ILE A 332 54.58 -38.82 15.14
C ILE A 332 53.98 -38.59 13.74
N ALA A 333 54.26 -39.49 12.79
CA ALA A 333 53.98 -39.32 11.37
C ALA A 333 53.07 -40.47 10.82
N PRO A 334 53.00 -40.83 9.52
CA PRO A 334 51.74 -40.71 8.80
C PRO A 334 51.25 -41.97 8.05
N ALA A 335 50.06 -41.89 7.44
CA ALA A 335 49.64 -42.72 6.31
C ALA A 335 48.73 -41.89 5.37
N ALA A 336 48.80 -41.83 4.03
CA ALA A 336 49.49 -42.55 2.93
C ALA A 336 48.55 -43.39 2.04
N GLY A 337 48.60 -43.15 0.71
CA GLY A 337 47.78 -43.80 -0.33
C GLY A 337 46.41 -43.14 -0.56
N GLY A 338 45.85 -43.05 -1.78
CA GLY A 338 46.34 -43.42 -3.11
C GLY A 338 45.51 -42.74 -4.24
N PRO A 339 45.90 -42.82 -5.54
CA PRO A 339 45.55 -41.77 -6.51
C PRO A 339 44.81 -42.21 -7.81
N MET A 340 44.56 -41.23 -8.70
CA MET A 340 44.15 -41.33 -10.13
C MET A 340 42.69 -41.77 -10.41
N ALA A 341 42.06 -41.45 -11.55
CA ALA A 341 42.58 -41.02 -12.87
C ALA A 341 41.79 -39.86 -13.53
N ALA A 342 42.08 -39.51 -14.80
CA ALA A 342 41.61 -38.28 -15.46
C ALA A 342 41.35 -38.41 -16.98
N THR A 343 40.70 -37.36 -17.55
CA THR A 343 40.59 -37.01 -19.00
C THR A 343 39.82 -37.97 -19.93
N PRO A 344 39.46 -37.58 -21.18
CA PRO A 344 39.60 -36.28 -21.87
C PRO A 344 38.26 -35.68 -22.40
N ALA A 345 38.35 -34.49 -23.05
CA ALA A 345 37.25 -33.83 -23.78
C ALA A 345 37.41 -33.97 -25.31
N LEU A 346 36.34 -33.73 -26.09
CA LEU A 346 36.37 -33.74 -27.57
C LEU A 346 35.48 -32.66 -28.24
N HIS A 347 36.14 -31.85 -29.08
CA HIS A 347 35.73 -31.05 -30.26
C HIS A 347 34.42 -30.23 -30.38
N SER A 348 34.60 -29.03 -30.96
CA SER A 348 33.63 -28.24 -31.76
C SER A 348 34.19 -28.00 -33.17
N PRO A 349 33.33 -27.86 -34.20
CA PRO A 349 33.57 -26.87 -35.29
C PRO A 349 32.23 -26.24 -35.83
N PRO A 350 32.18 -25.48 -36.95
CA PRO A 350 32.70 -24.11 -37.16
C PRO A 350 31.64 -23.10 -37.72
N ALA A 351 32.04 -21.92 -38.23
CA ALA A 351 31.22 -20.84 -38.85
C ALA A 351 31.09 -20.98 -40.40
N GLU A 352 30.48 -20.10 -41.25
CA GLU A 352 29.83 -18.75 -41.20
C GLU A 352 28.68 -18.72 -42.30
N PRO A 353 28.37 -17.75 -43.21
CA PRO A 353 28.59 -16.28 -43.34
C PRO A 353 27.41 -15.33 -43.78
N ASN A 354 27.55 -14.04 -43.44
CA ASN A 354 27.18 -12.75 -44.12
C ASN A 354 25.87 -12.41 -44.93
N ALA A 355 25.27 -11.25 -44.53
CA ALA A 355 24.79 -10.09 -45.33
C ALA A 355 23.49 -10.17 -46.20
N PRO A 356 22.89 -9.05 -46.71
CA PRO A 356 23.24 -7.61 -46.62
C PRO A 356 22.10 -6.68 -46.06
N SER A 357 22.10 -5.36 -46.38
CA SER A 357 21.26 -4.30 -45.75
C SER A 357 20.39 -3.45 -46.71
N SER A 358 19.45 -2.65 -46.15
CA SER A 358 18.81 -1.49 -46.81
C SER A 358 18.20 -0.50 -45.80
N ALA A 359 17.78 0.70 -46.26
CA ALA A 359 17.20 1.82 -45.48
C ALA A 359 16.11 2.53 -46.34
N LEU A 360 15.33 3.56 -45.96
CA LEU A 360 15.39 4.73 -45.04
C LEU A 360 13.93 5.07 -44.58
N PRO A 361 13.51 6.24 -44.02
CA PRO A 361 14.20 7.45 -43.49
C PRO A 361 13.74 7.89 -42.06
N MET A 362 14.21 9.06 -41.61
CA MET A 362 13.76 9.76 -40.38
C MET A 362 12.41 10.49 -40.53
N PHE A 363 11.74 10.74 -39.41
CA PHE A 363 10.83 11.88 -39.23
C PHE A 363 11.19 12.65 -37.94
N ARG A 364 11.28 13.99 -38.00
CA ARG A 364 11.61 14.85 -36.84
C ARG A 364 10.34 15.39 -36.17
N PRO A 365 10.16 15.24 -34.84
CA PRO A 365 9.04 15.87 -34.14
C PRO A 365 9.30 17.36 -33.88
N THR A 366 8.40 18.24 -34.30
CA THR A 366 8.41 19.65 -33.91
C THR A 366 7.84 19.83 -32.50
N ARG A 367 8.56 20.56 -31.64
CA ARG A 367 8.10 20.86 -30.27
C ARG A 367 6.93 21.86 -30.31
N LYS A 368 5.80 21.51 -29.69
CA LYS A 368 4.90 22.50 -29.07
C LYS A 368 4.93 22.34 -27.56
N ARG A 369 5.05 23.46 -26.84
CA ARG A 369 4.85 23.53 -25.39
C ARG A 369 3.36 23.44 -25.11
N TYR A 370 2.97 22.74 -24.04
CA TYR A 370 1.60 22.74 -23.55
C TYR A 370 1.56 23.41 -22.18
N THR A 371 0.90 24.56 -22.10
CA THR A 371 0.37 25.11 -20.85
C THR A 371 -0.77 24.20 -20.37
N VAL A 372 -0.79 23.87 -19.08
CA VAL A 372 -1.87 23.04 -18.51
C VAL A 372 -3.03 23.95 -18.15
N SER A 373 -4.16 23.81 -18.85
CA SER A 373 -5.39 24.50 -18.50
C SER A 373 -6.09 23.83 -17.32
N THR A 374 -6.61 24.63 -16.39
CA THR A 374 -7.52 24.19 -15.33
C THR A 374 -8.96 24.19 -15.82
N ASP A 375 -9.25 23.31 -16.78
CA ASP A 375 -10.54 22.64 -16.97
C ASP A 375 -10.43 21.71 -18.19
N VAL A 376 -10.78 20.44 -18.01
CA VAL A 376 -10.81 19.44 -19.08
C VAL A 376 -12.22 18.83 -19.07
N PRO A 377 -13.07 19.14 -20.06
CA PRO A 377 -14.42 18.61 -20.12
C PRO A 377 -14.46 17.09 -20.14
N TRP A 378 -15.56 16.51 -19.64
CA TRP A 378 -15.82 15.06 -19.61
C TRP A 378 -15.64 14.35 -20.97
N ALA A 379 -15.74 15.08 -22.09
CA ALA A 379 -15.54 14.58 -23.43
C ALA A 379 -14.05 14.26 -23.77
N GLU A 380 -13.09 15.01 -23.23
CA GLU A 380 -11.69 14.96 -23.68
C GLU A 380 -10.81 13.99 -22.89
N ALA A 381 -11.22 13.63 -21.67
CA ALA A 381 -10.43 12.83 -20.73
C ALA A 381 -10.62 11.30 -20.85
N THR A 382 -11.33 10.82 -21.88
CA THR A 382 -11.86 9.45 -21.94
C THR A 382 -11.13 8.57 -22.95
N ARG A 383 -10.67 7.39 -22.50
CA ARG A 383 -10.38 6.25 -23.40
C ARG A 383 -11.42 5.16 -23.19
N VAL A 384 -12.15 4.82 -24.24
CA VAL A 384 -13.11 3.71 -24.25
C VAL A 384 -12.35 2.42 -24.51
N ALA A 385 -12.53 1.43 -23.63
CA ALA A 385 -12.15 0.05 -23.88
C ALA A 385 -13.42 -0.78 -24.01
N THR A 386 -13.81 -1.09 -25.26
CA THR A 386 -14.78 -2.15 -25.55
C THR A 386 -14.13 -3.50 -25.25
N VAL A 387 -14.79 -4.31 -24.43
CA VAL A 387 -14.49 -5.75 -24.40
C VAL A 387 -15.15 -6.33 -25.63
N ALA A 388 -14.39 -6.47 -26.72
CA ALA A 388 -14.93 -6.97 -27.98
C ALA A 388 -15.53 -8.38 -27.76
N PRO A 389 -16.82 -8.59 -28.05
CA PRO A 389 -17.41 -9.91 -27.90
C PRO A 389 -16.76 -10.90 -28.87
N PRO A 390 -16.73 -12.21 -28.54
CA PRO A 390 -16.32 -13.23 -29.50
C PRO A 390 -17.19 -13.14 -30.76
N SER A 391 -16.61 -13.43 -31.92
CA SER A 391 -17.15 -13.20 -33.28
C SER A 391 -18.39 -14.05 -33.67
N ARG A 392 -19.16 -14.51 -32.68
CA ARG A 392 -20.40 -15.29 -32.82
C ARG A 392 -21.64 -14.58 -32.27
N ILE A 393 -21.51 -13.44 -31.59
CA ILE A 393 -22.68 -12.65 -31.18
C ILE A 393 -23.25 -11.93 -32.41
N GLY A 394 -24.57 -12.01 -32.60
CA GLY A 394 -25.28 -11.28 -33.64
C GLY A 394 -25.19 -9.77 -33.48
N ARG A 395 -25.63 -9.03 -34.51
CA ARG A 395 -25.58 -7.55 -34.64
C ARG A 395 -25.72 -6.81 -33.30
N VAL A 396 -24.59 -6.33 -32.77
CA VAL A 396 -24.51 -5.66 -31.46
C VAL A 396 -25.40 -4.41 -31.46
N VAL A 397 -26.39 -4.39 -30.56
CA VAL A 397 -27.31 -3.26 -30.41
C VAL A 397 -26.63 -2.19 -29.56
N THR A 398 -26.23 -1.08 -30.19
CA THR A 398 -25.80 0.12 -29.46
C THR A 398 -27.02 1.01 -29.22
N HIS A 399 -27.28 1.34 -27.96
CA HIS A 399 -28.38 2.20 -27.54
C HIS A 399 -28.00 3.68 -27.66
N SER A 400 -28.97 4.55 -27.95
CA SER A 400 -28.74 6.01 -27.88
C SER A 400 -28.76 6.50 -26.43
N THR A 401 -28.05 7.59 -26.15
CA THR A 401 -28.04 8.21 -24.80
C THR A 401 -29.44 8.61 -24.34
N GLU A 402 -30.27 9.13 -25.26
CA GLU A 402 -31.66 9.48 -24.99
C GLU A 402 -32.51 8.23 -24.64
N HIS A 403 -32.31 7.11 -25.35
CA HIS A 403 -32.98 5.85 -25.06
C HIS A 403 -32.64 5.36 -23.65
N ILE A 404 -31.34 5.31 -23.30
CA ILE A 404 -30.88 4.88 -21.98
C ILE A 404 -31.47 5.76 -20.86
N LEU A 405 -31.43 7.10 -21.01
CA LEU A 405 -31.93 8.02 -19.98
C LEU A 405 -33.46 7.91 -19.80
N LYS A 406 -34.23 7.81 -20.88
CA LYS A 406 -35.69 7.55 -20.83
C LYS A 406 -36.03 6.15 -20.29
N ARG A 407 -35.09 5.20 -20.36
CA ARG A 407 -35.20 3.82 -19.84
C ARG A 407 -34.69 3.64 -18.42
N LEU A 408 -34.11 4.66 -17.78
CA LEU A 408 -33.63 4.58 -16.40
C LEU A 408 -34.83 4.40 -15.42
N ARG A 409 -34.70 3.50 -14.44
CA ARG A 409 -35.76 3.15 -13.47
C ARG A 409 -35.37 3.20 -12.00
N GLY A 410 -34.08 3.24 -11.67
CA GLY A 410 -33.65 3.33 -10.27
C GLY A 410 -32.18 3.67 -10.11
N LEU A 411 -31.88 4.30 -8.98
CA LEU A 411 -30.54 4.45 -8.42
C LEU A 411 -30.38 3.43 -7.29
N ILE A 412 -29.44 2.50 -7.47
CA ILE A 412 -29.21 1.36 -6.58
C ILE A 412 -27.91 1.62 -5.81
N LEU A 413 -28.04 1.86 -4.53
CA LEU A 413 -26.97 2.26 -3.62
C LEU A 413 -26.51 1.07 -2.78
N LEU A 414 -25.38 0.47 -3.13
CA LEU A 414 -24.78 -0.62 -2.37
C LEU A 414 -24.12 -0.03 -1.12
N GLY A 415 -24.84 -0.04 0.00
CA GLY A 415 -24.41 0.49 1.30
C GLY A 415 -23.92 -0.57 2.29
N GLY A 416 -24.14 -1.86 1.99
CA GLY A 416 -23.64 -2.98 2.79
C GLY A 416 -22.18 -3.32 2.52
N SER A 417 -21.50 -3.88 3.52
CA SER A 417 -20.14 -4.42 3.40
C SER A 417 -20.04 -5.81 4.03
N VAL A 418 -19.29 -6.72 3.41
CA VAL A 418 -19.21 -8.15 3.83
C VAL A 418 -18.72 -8.32 5.28
N ARG A 419 -18.03 -7.31 5.82
CA ARG A 419 -17.70 -7.17 7.24
C ARG A 419 -17.85 -5.68 7.61
N PRO A 420 -18.43 -5.33 8.78
CA PRO A 420 -18.49 -3.95 9.23
C PRO A 420 -17.12 -3.26 9.20
N SER A 421 -17.07 -2.03 8.69
CA SER A 421 -15.83 -1.26 8.63
C SER A 421 -15.40 -0.78 10.04
N PRO A 422 -14.09 -0.61 10.32
CA PRO A 422 -13.63 -0.01 11.56
C PRO A 422 -14.26 1.37 11.83
N LEU A 423 -14.48 2.15 10.77
CA LEU A 423 -15.17 3.43 10.82
C LEU A 423 -16.63 3.30 11.31
N SER A 424 -17.42 2.38 10.75
CA SER A 424 -18.80 2.15 11.18
C SER A 424 -18.88 1.55 12.59
N ALA A 425 -17.93 0.67 12.94
CA ALA A 425 -17.85 0.09 14.28
C ALA A 425 -17.54 1.15 15.35
N ALA A 426 -16.57 2.04 15.09
CA ALA A 426 -16.20 3.10 16.02
C ALA A 426 -17.27 4.22 16.11
N ALA A 427 -17.89 4.58 14.99
CA ALA A 427 -18.92 5.62 14.95
C ALA A 427 -20.29 5.18 15.48
N GLY A 428 -20.53 3.87 15.65
CA GLY A 428 -21.80 3.33 16.16
C GLY A 428 -22.99 3.41 15.19
N ARG A 429 -22.77 3.80 13.92
CA ARG A 429 -23.83 3.97 12.90
C ARG A 429 -23.36 3.57 11.50
N SER A 430 -24.21 3.70 10.48
CA SER A 430 -23.78 3.41 9.10
C SER A 430 -22.74 4.43 8.65
N VAL A 431 -21.82 4.05 7.75
CA VAL A 431 -20.91 5.05 7.12
C VAL A 431 -21.68 6.08 6.30
N LEU A 432 -22.90 5.76 5.85
CA LEU A 432 -23.77 6.69 5.14
C LEU A 432 -24.39 7.75 6.06
N ASP A 433 -24.40 7.52 7.38
CA ASP A 433 -24.91 8.48 8.39
C ASP A 433 -23.85 9.44 8.92
N LEU A 434 -22.60 9.31 8.45
CA LEU A 434 -21.56 10.27 8.77
C LEU A 434 -21.82 11.59 8.04
N PRO A 435 -21.55 12.75 8.68
CA PRO A 435 -21.74 14.05 8.05
C PRO A 435 -20.79 14.24 6.87
N LEU A 436 -21.28 14.89 5.82
CA LEU A 436 -20.48 15.35 4.68
C LEU A 436 -20.26 16.87 4.76
N ASP A 437 -21.34 17.62 4.90
CA ASP A 437 -21.36 19.08 4.99
C ASP A 437 -22.66 19.61 5.62
N ALA A 438 -22.96 20.90 5.45
CA ALA A 438 -24.18 21.54 5.98
C ALA A 438 -25.49 21.03 5.34
N SER A 439 -25.45 20.28 4.24
CA SER A 439 -26.60 19.57 3.66
C SER A 439 -26.82 18.18 4.30
N GLY A 440 -25.99 17.79 5.27
CA GLY A 440 -26.19 16.64 6.13
C GLY A 440 -25.23 15.47 5.85
N SER A 441 -25.78 14.26 5.84
CA SER A 441 -25.01 13.02 5.76
C SER A 441 -24.60 12.64 4.34
N ILE A 442 -23.69 11.66 4.24
CA ILE A 442 -23.31 11.03 2.97
C ILE A 442 -24.52 10.39 2.27
N LEU A 443 -25.52 9.88 3.02
CA LEU A 443 -26.80 9.45 2.44
C LEU A 443 -27.57 10.61 1.81
N ASN A 444 -27.73 11.73 2.52
CA ASN A 444 -28.46 12.89 1.99
C ASN A 444 -27.80 13.46 0.72
N PHE A 445 -26.47 13.41 0.63
CA PHE A 445 -25.74 13.70 -0.61
C PHE A 445 -26.10 12.74 -1.76
N TRP A 446 -26.07 11.42 -1.53
CA TRP A 446 -26.47 10.44 -2.55
C TRP A 446 -27.94 10.59 -2.98
N LEU A 447 -28.83 10.94 -2.04
CA LEU A 447 -30.24 11.21 -2.30
C LEU A 447 -30.44 12.46 -3.19
N ALA A 448 -29.73 13.55 -2.87
CA ALA A 448 -29.73 14.77 -3.70
C ALA A 448 -29.19 14.51 -5.11
N GLN A 449 -28.09 13.76 -5.23
CA GLN A 449 -27.54 13.34 -6.52
C GLN A 449 -28.53 12.47 -7.33
N GLY A 450 -29.40 11.69 -6.66
CA GLY A 450 -30.50 10.98 -7.31
C GLY A 450 -31.57 11.91 -7.93
N VAL A 451 -31.89 13.02 -7.25
CA VAL A 451 -32.81 14.06 -7.77
C VAL A 451 -32.20 14.79 -8.98
N GLU A 452 -30.93 15.15 -8.90
CA GLU A 452 -30.22 15.76 -10.03
C GLU A 452 -30.19 14.83 -11.27
N VAL A 453 -29.99 13.51 -11.07
CA VAL A 453 -30.04 12.53 -12.16
C VAL A 453 -31.45 12.39 -12.74
N ALA A 454 -32.50 12.42 -11.91
CA ALA A 454 -33.88 12.39 -12.38
C ALA A 454 -34.18 13.60 -13.29
N ALA A 455 -33.85 14.81 -12.83
CA ALA A 455 -34.04 16.05 -13.59
C ALA A 455 -33.22 16.05 -14.90
N MET A 456 -31.95 15.63 -14.85
CA MET A 456 -31.08 15.50 -16.03
C MET A 456 -31.60 14.49 -17.06
N ALA A 457 -32.23 13.40 -16.62
CA ALA A 457 -32.83 12.39 -17.48
C ALA A 457 -34.25 12.74 -17.98
N GLY A 458 -34.85 13.84 -17.51
CA GLY A 458 -36.23 14.23 -17.83
C GLY A 458 -37.29 13.34 -17.16
N LEU A 459 -36.97 12.76 -16.00
CA LEU A 459 -37.85 11.88 -15.22
C LEU A 459 -38.52 12.65 -14.07
N GLU A 460 -39.82 12.44 -13.88
CA GLU A 460 -40.60 12.98 -12.73
C GLU A 460 -39.96 12.59 -11.38
N LYS A 461 -39.47 11.34 -11.29
CA LYS A 461 -38.77 10.79 -10.13
C LYS A 461 -37.88 9.62 -10.52
N LEU A 462 -36.80 9.45 -9.77
CA LEU A 462 -35.93 8.27 -9.84
C LEU A 462 -35.91 7.58 -8.46
N PRO A 463 -36.54 6.40 -8.32
CA PRO A 463 -36.50 5.64 -7.06
C PRO A 463 -35.07 5.31 -6.61
N VAL A 464 -34.79 5.47 -5.31
CA VAL A 464 -33.50 5.17 -4.70
C VAL A 464 -33.64 3.97 -3.75
N ARG A 465 -32.88 2.91 -4.00
CA ARG A 465 -32.85 1.68 -3.18
C ARG A 465 -31.48 1.56 -2.53
N VAL A 466 -31.38 1.71 -1.21
CA VAL A 466 -30.15 1.41 -0.47
C VAL A 466 -30.15 -0.04 -0.03
N LEU A 467 -29.17 -0.80 -0.52
CA LEU A 467 -29.04 -2.23 -0.23
C LEU A 467 -27.97 -2.43 0.85
N VAL A 468 -28.39 -2.92 2.01
CA VAL A 468 -27.53 -3.34 3.11
C VAL A 468 -27.57 -4.86 3.27
N ASN A 469 -26.52 -5.47 3.80
CA ASN A 469 -26.57 -6.89 4.19
C ASN A 469 -26.96 -7.05 5.67
N HIS A 470 -27.32 -8.27 6.07
CA HIS A 470 -27.73 -8.62 7.43
C HIS A 470 -26.86 -7.98 8.55
N ALA A 471 -25.53 -7.94 8.40
CA ALA A 471 -24.59 -7.46 9.41
C ALA A 471 -24.32 -5.94 9.39
N SER A 472 -24.75 -5.22 8.36
CA SER A 472 -24.55 -3.76 8.28
C SER A 472 -25.61 -3.01 9.09
N ARG A 473 -25.21 -1.94 9.79
CA ARG A 473 -26.17 -1.03 10.44
C ARG A 473 -27.06 -0.39 9.37
N GLU A 474 -28.36 -0.33 9.64
CA GLU A 474 -29.32 0.42 8.82
C GLU A 474 -28.89 1.90 8.78
N PRO A 475 -28.84 2.56 7.61
CA PRO A 475 -28.64 4.00 7.56
C PRO A 475 -29.95 4.72 7.85
N THR A 476 -29.95 5.61 8.84
CA THR A 476 -31.15 6.31 9.35
C THR A 476 -31.11 7.83 9.18
N SER A 477 -30.04 8.37 8.58
CA SER A 477 -29.82 9.82 8.42
C SER A 477 -30.58 10.49 7.27
N ALA A 478 -31.47 9.76 6.58
CA ALA A 478 -32.29 10.30 5.51
C ALA A 478 -33.16 11.45 6.04
N SER A 479 -33.11 12.61 5.40
CA SER A 479 -33.93 13.75 5.79
C SER A 479 -35.43 13.50 5.56
N ASP A 480 -36.26 13.91 6.51
CA ASP A 480 -37.73 13.97 6.40
C ASP A 480 -38.23 14.81 5.21
N HIS A 481 -37.34 15.59 4.58
CA HIS A 481 -37.61 16.41 3.40
C HIS A 481 -37.13 15.78 2.09
N TYR A 482 -36.82 14.47 2.06
CA TYR A 482 -36.53 13.79 0.80
C TYR A 482 -37.79 13.53 -0.03
N PHE A 483 -38.09 14.42 -0.97
CA PHE A 483 -39.25 14.36 -1.87
C PHE A 483 -39.21 13.22 -2.93
N GLY A 484 -38.24 12.30 -2.87
CA GLY A 484 -38.13 11.16 -3.78
C GLY A 484 -38.57 9.83 -3.15
N THR A 485 -38.78 8.80 -3.98
CA THR A 485 -39.09 7.46 -3.48
C THR A 485 -37.82 6.75 -3.00
N PHE A 486 -37.51 6.87 -1.71
CA PHE A 486 -36.40 6.18 -1.04
C PHE A 486 -36.89 4.93 -0.28
N ARG A 487 -36.06 3.87 -0.26
CA ARG A 487 -36.19 2.76 0.69
C ARG A 487 -34.85 2.09 0.98
N VAL A 488 -34.68 1.58 2.20
CA VAL A 488 -33.61 0.65 2.56
C VAL A 488 -34.14 -0.78 2.36
N GLU A 489 -33.32 -1.66 1.79
CA GLU A 489 -33.58 -3.09 1.66
C GLU A 489 -32.43 -3.86 2.30
N ARG A 490 -32.76 -4.82 3.17
CA ARG A 490 -31.79 -5.65 3.89
C ARG A 490 -31.73 -7.04 3.29
N ASP A 491 -30.63 -7.39 2.64
CA ASP A 491 -30.37 -8.76 2.21
C ASP A 491 -30.07 -9.65 3.42
N LEU A 492 -31.02 -10.53 3.73
CA LEU A 492 -30.94 -11.54 4.78
C LEU A 492 -30.13 -12.78 4.34
N SER A 493 -29.73 -12.85 3.06
CA SER A 493 -29.00 -13.98 2.48
C SER A 493 -27.49 -13.80 2.65
N GLU A 494 -26.85 -14.63 3.48
CA GLU A 494 -25.39 -14.57 3.69
C GLU A 494 -24.56 -14.85 2.41
N TYR A 495 -25.12 -15.60 1.46
CA TYR A 495 -24.37 -16.24 0.36
C TYR A 495 -24.88 -15.85 -1.04
N ARG A 496 -25.42 -14.63 -1.25
CA ARG A 496 -25.96 -14.19 -2.55
C ARG A 496 -24.97 -13.42 -3.42
N GLY A 497 -24.15 -12.57 -2.81
CA GLY A 497 -23.16 -11.74 -3.52
C GLY A 497 -23.76 -10.57 -4.30
N THR A 498 -22.92 -9.62 -4.70
CA THR A 498 -23.35 -8.33 -5.28
C THR A 498 -24.13 -8.48 -6.60
N ALA A 499 -23.82 -9.47 -7.42
CA ALA A 499 -24.55 -9.73 -8.66
C ALA A 499 -25.90 -10.41 -8.41
N GLY A 500 -25.96 -11.35 -7.45
CA GLY A 500 -27.20 -12.02 -7.08
C GLY A 500 -28.23 -11.05 -6.47
N VAL A 501 -27.76 -10.06 -5.71
CA VAL A 501 -28.59 -8.95 -5.21
C VAL A 501 -29.11 -8.07 -6.36
N LEU A 502 -28.24 -7.72 -7.33
CA LEU A 502 -28.65 -6.91 -8.49
C LEU A 502 -29.61 -7.64 -9.44
N ARG A 503 -29.51 -8.97 -9.55
CA ARG A 503 -30.46 -9.83 -10.28
C ARG A 503 -31.89 -9.68 -9.74
N ASP A 504 -32.05 -9.67 -8.42
CA ASP A 504 -33.36 -9.56 -7.77
C ASP A 504 -33.93 -8.15 -7.86
N VAL A 505 -33.09 -7.13 -7.70
CA VAL A 505 -33.43 -5.73 -7.99
C VAL A 505 -33.91 -5.57 -9.44
N ALA A 506 -33.27 -6.27 -10.39
CA ALA A 506 -33.65 -6.29 -11.80
C ALA A 506 -34.89 -7.15 -12.11
N ALA A 507 -35.48 -7.88 -11.15
CA ALA A 507 -36.77 -8.54 -11.33
C ALA A 507 -37.93 -7.53 -11.40
N ASP A 508 -37.81 -6.39 -10.69
CA ASP A 508 -38.85 -5.35 -10.57
C ASP A 508 -39.04 -4.48 -11.84
N TYR A 509 -38.27 -4.70 -12.90
CA TYR A 509 -38.19 -3.83 -14.09
C TYR A 509 -38.32 -4.60 -15.43
N ALA A 510 -38.38 -3.92 -16.57
CA ALA A 510 -38.33 -4.58 -17.89
C ALA A 510 -36.88 -4.92 -18.32
N ASP A 511 -36.70 -5.89 -19.23
CA ASP A 511 -35.36 -6.34 -19.67
C ASP A 511 -34.48 -5.24 -20.29
N ASP A 512 -35.08 -4.35 -21.08
CA ASP A 512 -34.43 -3.18 -21.71
C ASP A 512 -34.57 -1.88 -20.88
N ASP A 513 -35.09 -1.94 -19.65
CA ASP A 513 -34.98 -0.84 -18.71
C ASP A 513 -33.59 -0.85 -18.05
N PHE A 514 -33.09 0.33 -17.66
CA PHE A 514 -31.76 0.53 -17.10
C PHE A 514 -31.81 0.87 -15.60
N ILE A 515 -30.80 0.40 -14.86
CA ILE A 515 -30.53 0.78 -13.46
C ILE A 515 -29.12 1.38 -13.35
N LEU A 516 -29.03 2.48 -12.59
CA LEU A 516 -27.77 3.11 -12.22
C LEU A 516 -27.34 2.53 -10.87
N VAL A 517 -26.22 1.81 -10.83
CA VAL A 517 -25.71 1.15 -9.62
C VAL A 517 -24.49 1.89 -9.11
N ALA A 518 -24.44 2.20 -7.83
CA ALA A 518 -23.27 2.79 -7.18
C ALA A 518 -22.92 2.06 -5.87
N ASN A 519 -21.64 1.79 -5.65
CA ASN A 519 -21.11 1.65 -4.29
C ASN A 519 -21.37 2.96 -3.54
N ALA A 520 -22.17 2.92 -2.48
CA ALA A 520 -22.51 4.09 -1.68
C ALA A 520 -21.48 4.37 -0.56
N CYS A 521 -20.65 3.39 -0.21
CA CYS A 521 -19.53 3.54 0.73
C CYS A 521 -18.33 4.25 0.07
N GLN A 522 -18.60 5.44 -0.49
CA GLN A 522 -17.64 6.42 -1.00
C GLN A 522 -18.27 7.82 -1.00
N ILE A 523 -17.43 8.86 -1.01
CA ILE A 523 -17.84 10.23 -1.32
C ILE A 523 -17.48 10.51 -2.78
N LEU A 524 -18.44 10.97 -3.59
CA LEU A 524 -18.16 11.38 -4.97
C LEU A 524 -17.39 12.70 -5.01
N LEU A 525 -16.45 12.79 -5.95
CA LEU A 525 -15.70 14.02 -6.22
C LEU A 525 -16.19 14.73 -7.50
N ASP A 526 -16.82 13.99 -8.42
CA ASP A 526 -17.43 14.48 -9.66
C ASP A 526 -18.96 14.24 -9.62
N PRO A 527 -19.82 15.13 -10.14
CA PRO A 527 -21.28 14.96 -10.08
C PRO A 527 -21.80 13.68 -10.76
N LEU A 528 -22.75 13.00 -10.10
CA LEU A 528 -23.37 11.76 -10.58
C LEU A 528 -24.14 11.96 -11.88
N THR A 529 -24.71 13.14 -12.11
CA THR A 529 -25.29 13.56 -13.40
C THR A 529 -24.29 13.45 -14.55
N ALA A 530 -23.07 13.94 -14.35
CA ALA A 530 -22.02 13.91 -15.35
C ALA A 530 -21.44 12.49 -15.54
N ILE A 531 -21.32 11.71 -14.45
CA ILE A 531 -20.96 10.28 -14.52
C ILE A 531 -22.00 9.50 -15.34
N THR A 532 -23.29 9.67 -15.02
CA THR A 532 -24.41 8.98 -15.68
C THR A 532 -24.52 9.38 -17.15
N THR A 533 -24.37 10.67 -17.46
CA THR A 533 -24.35 11.16 -18.86
C THR A 533 -23.21 10.52 -19.65
N ALA A 534 -22.00 10.45 -19.08
CA ALA A 534 -20.85 9.87 -19.76
C ALA A 534 -20.94 8.34 -19.94
N LEU A 535 -21.57 7.63 -19.00
CA LEU A 535 -21.92 6.21 -19.11
C LEU A 535 -23.01 5.97 -20.18
N ALA A 536 -24.08 6.76 -20.20
CA ALA A 536 -25.15 6.67 -21.19
C ALA A 536 -24.70 7.10 -22.60
N ARG A 537 -23.61 7.86 -22.72
CA ARG A 537 -22.90 8.12 -23.99
C ARG A 537 -22.08 6.94 -24.50
N GLN A 538 -21.80 5.92 -23.67
CA GLN A 538 -21.13 4.70 -24.15
C GLN A 538 -22.09 3.80 -24.93
N GLY A 539 -23.36 3.70 -24.55
CA GLY A 539 -24.40 3.04 -25.34
C GLY A 539 -24.39 1.50 -25.35
N GLY A 540 -23.60 0.84 -24.51
CA GLY A 540 -23.64 -0.62 -24.33
C GLY A 540 -24.76 -1.07 -23.38
N ASP A 541 -24.99 -2.37 -23.26
CA ASP A 541 -25.91 -2.93 -22.25
C ASP A 541 -25.34 -2.83 -20.83
N VAL A 542 -24.01 -2.84 -20.68
CA VAL A 542 -23.29 -2.57 -19.42
C VAL A 542 -22.21 -1.54 -19.66
N ASN A 543 -22.26 -0.45 -18.89
CA ASN A 543 -21.32 0.66 -19.00
C ASN A 543 -20.67 0.90 -17.63
N LEU A 544 -19.33 0.88 -17.56
CA LEU A 544 -18.54 0.90 -16.32
C LEU A 544 -17.51 2.03 -16.34
N VAL A 545 -17.22 2.65 -15.19
CA VAL A 545 -16.04 3.54 -15.06
C VAL A 545 -14.91 2.84 -14.28
N ALA A 546 -13.72 2.84 -14.87
CA ALA A 546 -12.47 2.43 -14.23
C ALA A 546 -11.45 3.59 -14.26
N HIS A 547 -10.55 3.63 -13.28
CA HIS A 547 -9.45 4.59 -13.26
C HIS A 547 -8.18 3.99 -13.91
N ASP A 548 -7.22 4.84 -14.29
CA ASP A 548 -6.00 4.42 -15.02
C ASP A 548 -5.09 3.44 -14.23
N ASP A 549 -5.23 3.36 -12.90
CA ASP A 549 -4.54 2.41 -12.02
C ASP A 549 -5.15 0.99 -12.01
N GLY A 550 -6.34 0.83 -12.59
CA GLY A 550 -7.14 -0.41 -12.63
C GLY A 550 -8.23 -0.51 -11.54
N THR A 551 -8.42 0.51 -10.71
CA THR A 551 -9.51 0.55 -9.72
C THR A 551 -10.86 0.85 -10.38
N PRO A 552 -11.97 0.26 -9.91
CA PRO A 552 -13.31 0.65 -10.35
C PRO A 552 -13.76 1.91 -9.59
N SER A 553 -14.57 2.75 -10.24
CA SER A 553 -15.33 3.83 -9.57
C SER A 553 -16.41 3.32 -8.61
N GLY A 554 -16.79 2.05 -8.73
CA GLY A 554 -18.00 1.52 -8.11
C GLY A 554 -19.31 2.01 -8.71
N VAL A 555 -19.30 2.87 -9.75
CA VAL A 555 -20.48 3.37 -10.47
C VAL A 555 -20.62 2.67 -11.83
N GLN A 556 -21.82 2.17 -12.11
CA GLN A 556 -22.14 1.28 -13.24
C GLN A 556 -23.55 1.59 -13.76
N LEU A 557 -23.77 1.45 -15.07
CA LEU A 557 -25.09 1.62 -15.69
C LEU A 557 -25.43 0.37 -16.49
N LEU A 558 -26.48 -0.34 -16.07
CA LEU A 558 -26.80 -1.72 -16.47
C LEU A 558 -28.21 -1.82 -17.06
N ALA A 559 -28.38 -2.49 -18.19
CA ALA A 559 -29.69 -2.97 -18.65
C ALA A 559 -30.12 -4.20 -17.82
N CYS A 560 -31.37 -4.28 -17.38
CA CYS A 560 -31.81 -5.29 -16.40
C CYS A 560 -31.62 -6.74 -16.88
N LYS A 561 -31.78 -7.00 -18.18
CA LYS A 561 -31.49 -8.29 -18.84
C LYS A 561 -30.08 -8.86 -18.58
N THR A 562 -29.09 -8.02 -18.27
CA THR A 562 -27.70 -8.46 -18.13
C THR A 562 -27.47 -9.21 -16.82
N VAL A 563 -28.00 -8.69 -15.71
CA VAL A 563 -27.88 -9.30 -14.38
C VAL A 563 -28.89 -10.42 -14.14
N ARG A 564 -29.99 -10.48 -14.90
CA ARG A 564 -30.96 -11.60 -14.88
C ARG A 564 -30.35 -12.95 -15.26
N GLN A 565 -29.19 -12.97 -15.92
CA GLN A 565 -28.47 -14.21 -16.25
C GLN A 565 -27.58 -14.74 -15.11
N VAL A 566 -27.48 -14.03 -13.98
CA VAL A 566 -26.80 -14.51 -12.77
C VAL A 566 -27.61 -15.64 -12.15
N GLY A 567 -26.95 -16.74 -11.78
CA GLY A 567 -27.62 -17.93 -11.25
C GLY A 567 -28.48 -17.63 -10.01
N ALA A 568 -29.64 -18.30 -9.91
CA ALA A 568 -30.60 -18.08 -8.82
C ALA A 568 -30.01 -18.35 -7.41
N ALA A 569 -29.14 -19.35 -7.30
CA ALA A 569 -28.50 -19.78 -6.07
C ALA A 569 -26.95 -19.63 -6.13
N GLY A 570 -26.33 -19.59 -4.95
CA GLY A 570 -24.88 -19.43 -4.78
C GLY A 570 -24.43 -17.97 -4.72
N TYR A 571 -23.18 -17.77 -4.32
CA TYR A 571 -22.56 -16.44 -4.20
C TYR A 571 -22.02 -15.99 -5.56
N HIS A 572 -22.52 -14.86 -6.06
CA HIS A 572 -22.07 -14.25 -7.31
C HIS A 572 -21.64 -12.80 -7.07
N ASP A 573 -20.34 -12.52 -7.11
CA ASP A 573 -19.82 -11.16 -7.18
C ASP A 573 -19.91 -10.59 -8.61
N MET A 574 -20.33 -9.32 -8.70
CA MET A 574 -20.52 -8.60 -9.96
C MET A 574 -19.22 -8.52 -10.77
N LYS A 575 -18.08 -8.24 -10.13
CA LYS A 575 -16.81 -8.03 -10.82
C LYS A 575 -16.07 -9.33 -11.12
N GLU A 576 -15.97 -10.23 -10.14
CA GLU A 576 -15.11 -11.39 -10.26
C GLU A 576 -15.78 -12.61 -10.92
N GLN A 577 -17.12 -12.70 -10.87
CA GLN A 577 -17.87 -13.87 -11.36
C GLN A 577 -18.89 -13.53 -12.44
N ALA A 578 -19.72 -12.49 -12.26
CA ALA A 578 -20.80 -12.17 -13.20
C ALA A 578 -20.32 -11.44 -14.47
N LEU A 579 -19.54 -10.37 -14.35
CA LEU A 579 -19.09 -9.58 -15.50
C LEU A 579 -18.39 -10.39 -16.61
N PRO A 580 -17.54 -11.40 -16.32
CA PRO A 580 -16.98 -12.28 -17.36
C PRO A 580 -18.05 -13.06 -18.15
N GLY A 581 -19.10 -13.55 -17.48
CA GLY A 581 -20.22 -14.24 -18.12
C GLY A 581 -21.13 -13.30 -18.92
N ILE A 582 -21.35 -12.08 -18.41
CA ILE A 582 -22.10 -11.01 -19.09
C ILE A 582 -21.36 -10.56 -20.36
N ALA A 583 -20.04 -10.33 -20.29
CA ALA A 583 -19.21 -9.92 -21.43
C ALA A 583 -19.10 -10.98 -22.55
N ALA A 584 -19.44 -12.23 -22.26
CA ALA A 584 -19.53 -13.29 -23.28
C ALA A 584 -20.87 -13.26 -24.07
N ARG A 585 -21.81 -12.38 -23.72
CA ARG A 585 -23.20 -12.37 -24.22
C ARG A 585 -23.79 -10.99 -24.51
N PHE A 586 -23.27 -9.93 -23.90
CA PHE A 586 -23.78 -8.56 -23.98
C PHE A 586 -22.66 -7.54 -24.26
N ASP A 587 -23.02 -6.32 -24.65
CA ASP A 587 -22.06 -5.24 -24.89
C ASP A 587 -21.59 -4.60 -23.57
N VAL A 588 -20.32 -4.85 -23.21
CA VAL A 588 -19.68 -4.34 -21.98
C VAL A 588 -18.62 -3.29 -22.34
N ARG A 589 -18.91 -2.02 -22.02
CA ARG A 589 -18.05 -0.87 -22.33
C ARG A 589 -17.42 -0.29 -21.08
N VAL A 590 -16.08 -0.17 -21.06
CA VAL A 590 -15.32 0.38 -19.93
C VAL A 590 -14.75 1.75 -20.30
N MET A 591 -15.26 2.78 -19.64
CA MET A 591 -14.76 4.16 -19.72
C MET A 591 -13.59 4.34 -18.74
N ARG A 592 -12.41 4.70 -19.25
CA ARG A 592 -11.24 4.99 -18.40
C ARG A 592 -11.10 6.46 -18.07
N ARG A 593 -10.78 6.77 -16.81
CA ARG A 593 -10.57 8.13 -16.28
C ARG A 593 -9.22 8.22 -15.54
N ARG A 594 -8.46 9.30 -15.79
CA ARG A 594 -7.14 9.53 -15.15
C ARG A 594 -7.21 9.96 -13.67
N ARG A 595 -8.38 10.35 -13.17
CA ARG A 595 -8.62 10.79 -11.78
C ARG A 595 -9.75 9.95 -11.17
N PRO A 596 -9.74 9.72 -9.85
CA PRO A 596 -10.85 9.07 -9.15
C PRO A 596 -12.13 9.91 -9.25
N THR A 597 -13.26 9.27 -9.58
CA THR A 597 -14.58 9.91 -9.58
C THR A 597 -15.20 10.02 -8.19
N GLY A 598 -14.71 9.21 -7.25
CA GLY A 598 -15.08 9.18 -5.84
C GLY A 598 -13.99 8.49 -5.01
N LEU A 599 -14.04 8.64 -3.69
CA LEU A 599 -13.08 8.07 -2.74
C LEU A 599 -13.79 7.19 -1.69
N PRO A 600 -13.31 5.96 -1.44
CA PRO A 600 -13.92 5.04 -0.48
C PRO A 600 -13.89 5.60 0.95
N ILE A 601 -14.74 5.06 1.83
CA ILE A 601 -14.85 5.47 3.25
C ILE A 601 -14.83 4.24 4.19
N ARG A 602 -13.70 3.53 4.25
CA ARG A 602 -13.53 2.32 5.09
C ARG A 602 -12.83 2.59 6.41
N THR A 603 -11.90 3.53 6.42
CA THR A 603 -11.08 3.92 7.59
C THR A 603 -11.35 5.37 8.00
N LEU A 604 -10.75 5.81 9.11
CA LEU A 604 -10.75 7.22 9.49
C LEU A 604 -10.02 8.06 8.45
N GLU A 605 -8.83 7.61 8.02
CA GLU A 605 -8.00 8.28 7.02
C GLU A 605 -8.73 8.41 5.67
N ASP A 606 -9.33 7.33 5.17
CA ASP A 606 -10.20 7.30 3.99
C ASP A 606 -11.24 8.44 4.03
N TYR A 607 -12.00 8.50 5.13
CA TYR A 607 -13.11 9.44 5.31
C TYR A 607 -12.63 10.89 5.43
N LEU A 608 -11.60 11.15 6.24
CA LEU A 608 -11.06 12.50 6.40
C LEU A 608 -10.35 13.00 5.13
N GLN A 609 -9.64 12.13 4.41
CA GLN A 609 -9.04 12.47 3.11
C GLN A 609 -10.13 12.79 2.07
N ALA A 610 -11.20 11.99 2.04
CA ALA A 610 -12.35 12.22 1.16
C ALA A 610 -13.08 13.53 1.48
N LEU A 611 -13.33 13.83 2.77
CA LEU A 611 -13.84 15.14 3.22
C LEU A 611 -12.91 16.28 2.79
N ARG A 612 -11.59 16.14 3.01
CA ARG A 612 -10.59 17.17 2.67
C ARG A 612 -10.62 17.51 1.19
N LEU A 613 -10.72 16.51 0.32
CA LEU A 613 -10.76 16.71 -1.13
C LEU A 613 -12.13 17.18 -1.63
N TYR A 614 -13.22 16.75 -1.01
CA TYR A 614 -14.57 17.24 -1.27
C TYR A 614 -14.70 18.74 -0.96
N HIS A 615 -14.38 19.14 0.27
CA HIS A 615 -14.47 20.55 0.71
C HIS A 615 -13.52 21.47 -0.04
N ARG A 616 -12.27 21.04 -0.32
CA ARG A 616 -11.34 21.82 -1.16
C ARG A 616 -11.87 22.05 -2.58
N ARG A 617 -12.43 21.02 -3.23
CA ARG A 617 -13.08 21.17 -4.55
C ARG A 617 -14.26 22.13 -4.49
N ARG A 618 -15.14 22.01 -3.48
CA ARG A 618 -16.31 22.89 -3.31
C ARG A 618 -15.94 24.34 -3.01
N ALA A 619 -14.79 24.57 -2.36
CA ALA A 619 -14.18 25.89 -2.16
C ALA A 619 -13.38 26.41 -3.37
N GLY A 620 -13.42 25.72 -4.52
CA GLY A 620 -12.67 26.10 -5.74
C GLY A 620 -11.15 26.00 -5.60
N LYS A 621 -10.61 25.47 -4.50
CA LYS A 621 -9.16 25.35 -4.30
C LYS A 621 -8.58 24.32 -5.28
N PRO A 622 -7.45 24.61 -5.95
CA PRO A 622 -6.83 23.66 -6.87
C PRO A 622 -6.42 22.36 -6.15
N ILE A 623 -6.38 21.27 -6.92
CA ILE A 623 -5.79 20.00 -6.47
C ILE A 623 -4.30 20.25 -6.25
N VAL A 624 -3.90 20.31 -4.99
CA VAL A 624 -2.49 20.40 -4.61
C VAL A 624 -1.79 19.09 -4.99
N THR A 625 -0.84 19.20 -5.92
CA THR A 625 0.06 18.11 -6.34
C THR A 625 1.46 18.25 -5.76
N ASP A 626 1.74 19.36 -5.08
CA ASP A 626 2.99 19.63 -4.37
C ASP A 626 2.77 19.35 -2.86
N PRO A 627 3.45 18.37 -2.25
CA PRO A 627 3.29 18.07 -0.83
C PRO A 627 3.73 19.21 0.10
N LEU A 628 4.45 20.22 -0.40
CA LEU A 628 4.91 21.40 0.35
C LEU A 628 4.01 22.64 0.15
N ALA A 629 2.94 22.55 -0.63
CA ALA A 629 1.99 23.66 -0.79
C ALA A 629 1.03 23.75 0.41
N GLU A 630 1.55 24.32 1.51
CA GLU A 630 0.87 24.45 2.80
C GLU A 630 -0.39 25.33 2.74
N ASP A 631 -1.55 24.68 2.90
CA ASP A 631 -2.82 25.34 3.17
C ASP A 631 -3.03 25.35 4.69
N TRP A 632 -2.58 26.41 5.35
CA TRP A 632 -2.54 26.56 6.81
C TRP A 632 -3.93 26.63 7.48
N ALA A 633 -5.00 26.75 6.69
CA ALA A 633 -6.37 26.67 7.17
C ALA A 633 -6.90 25.23 7.08
N PRO A 634 -7.73 24.77 8.05
CA PRO A 634 -8.45 23.51 7.87
C PRO A 634 -9.34 23.59 6.62
N ALA A 635 -9.41 22.49 5.86
CA ALA A 635 -10.33 22.35 4.75
C ALA A 635 -11.77 22.14 5.24
N PHE A 636 -11.95 21.53 6.41
CA PHE A 636 -13.25 21.38 7.06
C PHE A 636 -13.14 21.29 8.59
N SER A 637 -14.23 21.64 9.27
CA SER A 637 -14.45 21.42 10.69
C SER A 637 -15.93 21.10 10.87
N LEU A 638 -16.29 19.81 10.94
CA LEU A 638 -17.69 19.37 10.97
C LEU A 638 -18.13 19.14 12.42
N ILE A 639 -19.11 19.92 12.87
CA ILE A 639 -19.75 19.77 14.18
C ILE A 639 -21.22 19.44 13.91
N GLU A 640 -21.64 18.22 14.24
CA GLU A 640 -23.00 17.74 14.00
C GLU A 640 -23.99 18.37 15.01
N PRO A 641 -25.23 18.69 14.62
CA PRO A 641 -26.24 19.20 15.56
C PRO A 641 -26.42 18.27 16.77
N GLY A 642 -26.38 18.84 17.98
CA GLY A 642 -26.38 18.09 19.23
C GLY A 642 -24.99 17.67 19.74
N ALA A 643 -23.90 18.00 19.05
CA ALA A 643 -22.56 17.99 19.63
C ALA A 643 -22.32 19.24 20.50
N THR A 644 -21.57 19.09 21.59
CA THR A 644 -21.14 20.20 22.45
C THR A 644 -19.65 20.50 22.24
N VAL A 645 -19.30 21.69 21.76
CA VAL A 645 -17.91 22.12 21.58
C VAL A 645 -17.72 23.46 22.29
N ALA A 646 -16.82 23.51 23.27
CA ALA A 646 -16.50 24.74 23.98
C ALA A 646 -15.78 25.74 23.07
N GLY A 647 -16.12 27.03 23.16
CA GLY A 647 -15.60 28.07 22.24
C GLY A 647 -14.09 28.33 22.30
N ALA A 648 -13.38 27.78 23.30
CA ALA A 648 -11.92 27.80 23.40
C ALA A 648 -11.24 26.54 22.82
N ALA A 649 -12.01 25.55 22.37
CA ALA A 649 -11.49 24.36 21.70
C ALA A 649 -11.24 24.65 20.21
N ARG A 650 -10.31 23.89 19.61
CA ARG A 650 -9.94 24.01 18.19
C ARG A 650 -10.23 22.70 17.45
N VAL A 651 -10.82 22.81 16.26
CA VAL A 651 -11.22 21.65 15.44
C VAL A 651 -10.66 21.83 14.03
N HIS A 652 -9.72 20.99 13.62
CA HIS A 652 -9.00 21.09 12.34
C HIS A 652 -9.08 19.78 11.54
N ASP A 653 -9.63 19.82 10.33
CA ASP A 653 -9.84 18.65 9.45
C ASP A 653 -10.45 17.46 10.21
N SER A 654 -11.39 17.77 11.12
CA SER A 654 -11.93 16.85 12.13
C SER A 654 -13.45 16.91 12.18
N VAL A 655 -14.05 15.88 12.76
CA VAL A 655 -15.50 15.68 12.84
C VAL A 655 -15.92 15.39 14.29
N VAL A 656 -16.96 16.06 14.78
CA VAL A 656 -17.55 15.86 16.10
C VAL A 656 -19.01 15.45 15.92
N LEU A 657 -19.36 14.24 16.36
CA LEU A 657 -20.69 13.66 16.17
C LEU A 657 -21.70 14.13 17.24
N ALA A 658 -22.99 13.99 16.93
CA ALA A 658 -24.07 14.31 17.86
C ALA A 658 -23.92 13.56 19.21
N GLY A 659 -24.15 14.26 20.32
CA GLY A 659 -23.96 13.72 21.67
C GLY A 659 -22.49 13.61 22.13
N ALA A 660 -21.51 13.98 21.30
CA ALA A 660 -20.13 14.15 21.74
C ALA A 660 -19.92 15.47 22.49
N THR A 661 -18.90 15.53 23.35
CA THR A 661 -18.48 16.73 24.08
C THR A 661 -17.00 17.01 23.89
N VAL A 662 -16.64 18.27 23.64
CA VAL A 662 -15.25 18.74 23.54
C VAL A 662 -15.08 19.92 24.52
N GLU A 663 -14.36 19.67 25.61
CA GLU A 663 -14.09 20.65 26.67
C GLU A 663 -13.10 21.75 26.22
N ALA A 664 -13.02 22.86 26.95
CA ALA A 664 -12.20 24.03 26.62
C ALA A 664 -10.69 23.71 26.50
N GLY A 665 -9.97 24.48 25.68
CA GLY A 665 -8.53 24.31 25.45
C GLY A 665 -8.14 23.10 24.57
N SER A 666 -9.04 22.15 24.37
CA SER A 666 -8.81 20.95 23.55
C SER A 666 -8.50 21.29 22.09
N VAL A 667 -7.67 20.47 21.44
CA VAL A 667 -7.31 20.62 20.02
C VAL A 667 -7.52 19.29 19.29
N LEU A 668 -8.42 19.28 18.30
CA LEU A 668 -8.67 18.13 17.43
C LEU A 668 -7.99 18.35 16.07
N VAL A 669 -7.19 17.39 15.64
CA VAL A 669 -6.54 17.36 14.32
C VAL A 669 -6.82 16.02 13.66
N ARG A 670 -7.35 16.02 12.43
CA ARG A 670 -7.63 14.79 11.66
C ARG A 670 -8.29 13.66 12.48
N SER A 671 -9.30 13.99 13.28
CA SER A 671 -9.89 13.07 14.26
C SER A 671 -11.42 13.01 14.18
N LEU A 672 -12.00 11.91 14.65
CA LEU A 672 -13.44 11.69 14.75
C LEU A 672 -13.84 11.48 16.21
N VAL A 673 -14.60 12.41 16.78
CA VAL A 673 -15.17 12.28 18.13
C VAL A 673 -16.56 11.69 18.00
N CYS A 674 -16.71 10.42 18.41
CA CYS A 674 -17.95 9.66 18.27
C CYS A 674 -19.01 10.08 19.31
N GLY A 675 -20.26 9.70 19.09
CA GLY A 675 -21.36 9.94 20.04
C GLY A 675 -21.06 9.37 21.44
N GLU A 676 -21.59 10.02 22.48
CA GLU A 676 -21.31 9.80 23.91
C GLU A 676 -19.83 10.00 24.34
N ALA A 677 -18.91 10.37 23.44
CA ALA A 677 -17.50 10.55 23.79
C ALA A 677 -17.19 11.98 24.31
N THR A 678 -16.34 12.08 25.33
CA THR A 678 -15.86 13.36 25.88
C THR A 678 -14.37 13.53 25.67
N VAL A 679 -13.97 14.55 24.89
CA VAL A 679 -12.60 15.05 24.88
C VAL A 679 -12.43 16.00 26.06
N ARG A 680 -11.60 15.58 27.02
CA ARG A 680 -11.25 16.37 28.21
C ARG A 680 -10.38 17.58 27.87
N GLY A 681 -10.52 18.64 28.66
CA GLY A 681 -9.88 19.93 28.43
C GLY A 681 -8.36 19.87 28.32
N ASP A 682 -7.81 20.86 27.60
CA ASP A 682 -6.36 21.02 27.31
C ASP A 682 -5.69 19.79 26.65
N ARG A 683 -6.46 18.89 26.02
CA ARG A 683 -5.93 17.73 25.29
C ARG A 683 -5.84 17.97 23.78
N THR A 684 -4.71 17.58 23.20
CA THR A 684 -4.55 17.41 21.77
C THR A 684 -4.90 15.98 21.35
N VAL A 685 -5.78 15.82 20.36
CA VAL A 685 -6.14 14.54 19.74
C VAL A 685 -5.75 14.60 18.27
N VAL A 686 -5.00 13.61 17.79
CA VAL A 686 -4.46 13.56 16.42
C VAL A 686 -4.67 12.16 15.84
N ASP A 687 -5.20 12.08 14.61
CA ASP A 687 -5.37 10.85 13.82
C ASP A 687 -6.18 9.73 14.51
N GLN A 688 -7.16 10.09 15.35
CA GLN A 688 -7.82 9.16 16.27
C GLN A 688 -9.34 9.16 16.19
N TYR A 689 -9.92 7.99 16.49
CA TYR A 689 -11.30 7.88 16.98
C TYR A 689 -11.30 8.18 18.48
N VAL A 690 -12.16 9.09 18.93
CA VAL A 690 -12.49 9.23 20.36
C VAL A 690 -13.85 8.60 20.57
N THR A 691 -13.87 7.42 21.19
CA THR A 691 -15.12 6.73 21.58
C THR A 691 -15.41 6.95 23.05
N ALA A 692 -16.68 6.79 23.46
CA ALA A 692 -16.99 6.60 24.87
C ALA A 692 -16.17 5.43 25.45
N ALA A 693 -15.77 5.53 26.72
CA ALA A 693 -15.18 4.39 27.42
C ALA A 693 -16.24 3.28 27.55
N PRO A 694 -15.87 1.99 27.40
CA PRO A 694 -16.84 0.91 27.61
C PRO A 694 -17.37 1.00 29.04
N ARG A 695 -18.70 1.12 29.18
CA ARG A 695 -19.35 1.02 30.49
C ARG A 695 -19.02 -0.37 31.03
N LEU A 696 -18.19 -0.44 32.07
CA LEU A 696 -18.05 -1.66 32.85
C LEU A 696 -19.46 -2.06 33.31
N PRO A 697 -19.86 -3.34 33.19
CA PRO A 697 -21.13 -3.77 33.75
C PRO A 697 -21.13 -3.45 35.24
N ASN A 698 -22.21 -2.83 35.74
CA ASN A 698 -22.34 -2.57 37.18
C ASN A 698 -22.03 -3.87 37.94
N PRO A 699 -21.22 -3.82 39.01
CA PRO A 699 -21.01 -5.00 39.84
C PRO A 699 -22.39 -5.46 40.33
N VAL A 700 -22.78 -6.68 39.95
CA VAL A 700 -24.00 -7.29 40.45
C VAL A 700 -23.88 -7.31 41.97
N PRO A 701 -24.84 -6.72 42.72
CA PRO A 701 -24.76 -6.74 44.18
C PRO A 701 -24.83 -8.19 44.63
N VAL A 702 -23.68 -8.71 45.10
CA VAL A 702 -23.62 -10.04 45.71
C VAL A 702 -24.50 -9.98 46.95
N ALA A 703 -25.64 -10.66 46.89
CA ALA A 703 -26.54 -10.74 48.03
C ALA A 703 -25.78 -11.38 49.19
N ALA A 704 -25.61 -10.61 50.27
CA ALA A 704 -24.97 -11.11 51.48
C ALA A 704 -25.89 -12.12 52.16
N THR A 705 -25.69 -13.40 51.88
CA THR A 705 -26.15 -14.48 52.76
C THR A 705 -25.19 -14.57 53.94
N TRP A 706 -25.43 -13.73 54.96
CA TRP A 706 -25.39 -14.03 56.40
C TRP A 706 -25.93 -12.83 57.18
#